data_AF-A0A920UIP2-F1
#
_entry.id   AF-A0A920UIP2-F1
#
_cell.length_a   1.000
_cell.length_b   1.000
_cell.length_c   1.000
_cell.angle_alpha   90.00
_cell.angle_beta   90.00
_cell.angle_gamma   90.00
#
_symmetry.space_group_name_H-M   'P 1'
#
loop_
_entity.id
_entity.type
_entity.pdbx_description
1 polymer ?
#
loop_
_entity_poly.entity_id
_entity_poly.type
_entity_poly.pdbx_seq_one_letter_code
_entity_poly.pdbx_strand_id
1 'polypeptide(L)'
;MRFFHGVLYAQEKPLLLFTDNDSRGGFLKGNLIFTVPQASSSKQISAKIKDYVLHWGNNPHQRLGMFRPIATLPAAKPGSRMRLQFKNTPVPQSATHFLLYSRNEFGNETEIYSLRLIDKGVPENKAQDILFEQTGKEGNRVQGEIRITRAWDERDVTHYAVYWGEGPDTVLRTQPAVAVIEKRSWFGSLGVQFLAPWRASPLTEKIDILLPPEVTHFIVFTRNYEGQMSEGKSIKLQGMQQEEKAEKLKMILQKKSSASGFINGNLRLVRSKFEDDFSHYLFFWGKDELTRLRDYPPFAQIEVKKFKDGLTDKEIQVSTISQMDQEIEVKTEGKARPELRYEFTENTIIPTGATHILVYTQKKFWFQDDAERRLKGPIANVSIMDPEGSKKKEKVLGNIKEGLKNFSLSKYKKQGEVSEEKTGNLESDSKAGVEKGKKFRKGSEWRISEYRGLGLGISLAGLNGIVTFYDYNLDYDLQLHYSMELTGPQVNSAFKALRLTEESTEMQSIAASGSGNTLEINRSIISATLRWFVDESVLWGISDGFYYGAGGGLGYATLKYHGKDTAAVATISGEKETYDSIATEYNHSTIGYGIFAILDAGWQGQENYYFQFSLQPSIYIVYQDGYEETSIPENPNQRSAVTDRWTKAKDLTRVLLGFGIFF
;
A
#
# COMPACT_ATOMS: atom_id res chain seq x y z
N MET A 1 37.84 -20.24 44.64
CA MET A 1 36.59 -20.83 44.12
C MET A 1 36.49 -20.43 42.65
N ARG A 2 36.72 -21.38 41.73
CA ARG A 2 36.68 -21.18 40.27
C ARG A 2 35.22 -21.10 39.83
N PHE A 3 34.85 -20.10 39.03
CA PHE A 3 33.72 -20.22 38.12
C PHE A 3 34.17 -19.80 36.71
N PHE A 4 34.01 -20.75 35.80
CA PHE A 4 34.51 -20.77 34.44
C PHE A 4 33.79 -19.75 33.55
N HIS A 5 34.57 -19.06 32.72
CA HIS A 5 34.06 -18.38 31.52
C HIS A 5 33.68 -19.46 30.50
N GLY A 6 32.38 -19.67 30.29
CA GLY A 6 31.87 -20.43 29.16
C GLY A 6 31.96 -19.60 27.90
N VAL A 7 33.06 -19.77 27.15
CA VAL A 7 33.15 -19.33 25.75
C VAL A 7 32.17 -20.19 24.96
N LEU A 8 31.00 -19.63 24.66
CA LEU A 8 30.11 -20.16 23.63
C LEU A 8 30.85 -20.05 22.29
N TYR A 9 31.24 -21.20 21.76
CA TYR A 9 31.84 -21.37 20.44
C TYR A 9 31.07 -20.56 19.39
N ALA A 10 31.73 -19.55 18.83
CA ALA A 10 31.32 -18.96 17.56
C ALA A 10 31.52 -20.04 16.48
N GLN A 11 30.44 -20.66 16.02
CA GLN A 11 30.44 -21.34 14.74
C GLN A 11 30.68 -20.28 13.66
N GLU A 12 31.89 -20.24 13.10
CA GLU A 12 32.18 -19.47 11.88
C GLU A 12 31.21 -19.92 10.78
N LYS A 13 30.18 -19.11 10.51
CA LYS A 13 29.32 -19.30 9.34
C LYS A 13 30.21 -19.15 8.09
N PRO A 14 30.23 -20.14 7.19
CA PRO A 14 30.98 -19.99 5.96
C PRO A 14 30.29 -18.95 5.06
N LEU A 15 31.03 -17.91 4.70
CA LEU A 15 30.52 -16.74 3.98
C LEU A 15 30.54 -16.99 2.46
N LEU A 16 29.37 -16.97 1.81
CA LEU A 16 29.20 -16.61 0.40
C LEU A 16 28.88 -15.10 0.37
N LEU A 17 29.73 -14.29 -0.25
CA LEU A 17 29.61 -12.83 -0.30
C LEU A 17 29.78 -12.34 -1.74
N PHE A 18 28.92 -11.42 -2.16
CA PHE A 18 29.03 -10.70 -3.42
C PHE A 18 28.89 -9.21 -3.16
N THR A 19 29.68 -8.41 -3.86
CA THR A 19 29.49 -6.96 -3.93
C THR A 19 29.50 -6.58 -5.39
N ASP A 20 28.38 -6.01 -5.85
CA ASP A 20 28.29 -5.41 -7.17
C ASP A 20 29.02 -4.06 -7.18
N ASN A 21 29.80 -3.86 -8.22
CA ASN A 21 30.57 -2.66 -8.54
C ASN A 21 30.18 -2.13 -9.93
N ASP A 22 29.16 -2.69 -10.60
CA ASP A 22 28.50 -2.01 -11.73
C ASP A 22 27.46 -1.03 -11.17
N SER A 23 27.31 0.10 -11.83
CA SER A 23 26.29 1.09 -11.53
C SER A 23 25.11 1.02 -12.50
N ARG A 24 25.24 0.24 -13.58
CA ARG A 24 24.17 0.00 -14.56
C ARG A 24 23.32 -1.17 -14.10
N GLY A 25 22.01 -0.97 -14.13
CA GLY A 25 21.05 -2.01 -13.74
C GLY A 25 21.03 -3.13 -14.76
N GLY A 26 20.74 -4.34 -14.28
CA GLY A 26 20.69 -5.53 -15.12
C GLY A 26 22.05 -6.09 -15.51
N PHE A 27 23.17 -5.57 -14.98
CA PHE A 27 24.51 -6.07 -15.21
C PHE A 27 25.30 -6.15 -13.91
N LEU A 28 26.03 -7.27 -13.72
CA LEU A 28 26.88 -7.44 -12.56
C LEU A 28 28.35 -7.30 -12.92
N LYS A 29 29.07 -6.56 -12.09
CA LYS A 29 30.52 -6.45 -12.15
C LYS A 29 31.07 -6.49 -10.74
N GLY A 30 31.81 -7.53 -10.38
CA GLY A 30 32.21 -7.69 -8.99
C GLY A 30 32.89 -9.00 -8.70
N ASN A 31 33.13 -9.28 -7.42
CA ASN A 31 33.73 -10.54 -6.98
C ASN A 31 32.76 -11.27 -6.08
N LEU A 32 32.40 -12.50 -6.46
CA LEU A 32 31.74 -13.45 -5.59
C LEU A 32 32.82 -14.28 -4.89
N ILE A 33 32.83 -14.24 -3.57
CA ILE A 33 33.78 -14.97 -2.74
C ILE A 33 33.01 -15.97 -1.92
N PHE A 34 33.44 -17.23 -1.89
CA PHE A 34 32.88 -18.22 -0.97
C PHE A 34 33.94 -19.05 -0.29
N THR A 35 33.60 -19.53 0.91
CA THR A 35 34.45 -20.45 1.67
C THR A 35 33.96 -21.87 1.45
N VAL A 36 34.87 -22.73 1.00
CA VAL A 36 34.59 -24.16 0.81
C VAL A 36 34.17 -24.76 2.16
N PRO A 37 32.96 -25.34 2.28
CA PRO A 37 32.49 -25.87 3.55
C PRO A 37 33.42 -26.97 4.08
N GLN A 38 33.71 -26.93 5.38
CA GLN A 38 34.25 -28.09 6.08
C GLN A 38 33.20 -29.20 6.00
N ALA A 39 33.58 -30.41 5.60
CA ALA A 39 32.65 -31.53 5.47
C ALA A 39 31.97 -31.81 6.81
N SER A 40 30.81 -31.20 7.04
CA SER A 40 29.99 -31.44 8.22
C SER A 40 29.25 -32.75 8.00
N SER A 41 29.70 -33.78 8.71
CA SER A 41 28.94 -34.82 9.43
C SER A 41 27.44 -35.01 9.10
N SER A 42 27.03 -35.01 7.85
CA SER A 42 25.79 -35.61 7.38
C SER A 42 26.14 -36.96 6.78
N LYS A 43 25.55 -38.02 7.34
CA LYS A 43 25.90 -39.43 7.14
C LYS A 43 25.59 -39.98 5.74
N GLN A 44 25.63 -39.16 4.68
CA GLN A 44 25.13 -39.59 3.36
C GLN A 44 25.82 -38.98 2.11
N ILE A 45 27.09 -38.55 2.20
CA ILE A 45 27.87 -38.25 0.98
C ILE A 45 29.27 -38.88 1.08
N SER A 46 29.39 -40.14 0.65
CA SER A 46 30.69 -40.80 0.44
C SER A 46 31.24 -40.56 -0.97
N ALA A 47 30.76 -39.53 -1.68
CA ALA A 47 31.18 -39.22 -3.05
C ALA A 47 32.08 -37.98 -3.04
N LYS A 48 33.27 -38.11 -3.64
CA LYS A 48 34.23 -37.02 -3.78
C LYS A 48 33.62 -35.89 -4.62
N ILE A 49 33.76 -34.65 -4.15
CA ILE A 49 33.31 -33.46 -4.89
C ILE A 49 34.22 -33.27 -6.10
N LYS A 50 33.62 -33.16 -7.29
CA LYS A 50 34.31 -32.96 -8.57
C LYS A 50 34.51 -31.47 -8.87
N ASP A 51 33.44 -30.69 -8.76
CA ASP A 51 33.44 -29.24 -9.00
C ASP A 51 32.26 -28.56 -8.27
N TYR A 52 32.28 -27.23 -8.26
CA TYR A 52 31.20 -26.37 -7.75
C TYR A 52 30.53 -25.64 -8.92
N VAL A 53 29.21 -25.60 -8.92
CA VAL A 53 28.42 -25.04 -10.02
C VAL A 53 27.56 -23.91 -9.49
N LEU A 54 27.70 -22.72 -10.09
CA LEU A 54 26.94 -21.53 -9.73
C LEU A 54 25.76 -21.36 -10.69
N HIS A 55 24.57 -21.17 -10.13
CA HIS A 55 23.33 -20.95 -10.88
C HIS A 55 22.64 -19.66 -10.47
N TRP A 56 21.82 -19.13 -11.38
CA TRP A 56 20.80 -18.16 -11.03
C TRP A 56 19.65 -18.85 -10.27
N GLY A 57 19.09 -18.18 -9.28
CA GLY A 57 17.92 -18.61 -8.53
C GLY A 57 16.80 -17.59 -8.60
N ASN A 58 15.56 -18.07 -8.60
CA ASN A 58 14.35 -17.25 -8.51
C ASN A 58 13.86 -17.07 -7.06
N ASN A 59 14.32 -17.95 -6.17
CA ASN A 59 14.17 -17.88 -4.72
C ASN A 59 15.41 -18.54 -4.08
N PRO A 60 15.49 -18.64 -2.74
CA PRO A 60 16.68 -19.18 -2.09
C PRO A 60 17.02 -20.64 -2.43
N HIS A 61 16.10 -21.44 -2.97
CA HIS A 61 16.29 -22.90 -3.13
C HIS A 61 15.88 -23.45 -4.50
N GLN A 62 15.53 -22.58 -5.46
CA GLN A 62 15.04 -22.97 -6.77
C GLN A 62 15.82 -22.27 -7.87
N ARG A 63 16.35 -23.09 -8.79
CA ARG A 63 17.17 -22.62 -9.91
C ARG A 63 16.32 -22.00 -11.01
N LEU A 64 16.94 -21.07 -11.72
CA LEU A 64 16.49 -20.55 -13.00
C LEU A 64 16.76 -21.58 -14.11
N GLY A 65 15.91 -22.61 -14.20
CA GLY A 65 16.15 -23.79 -15.04
C GLY A 65 16.34 -23.53 -16.55
N MET A 66 15.91 -22.38 -17.07
CA MET A 66 16.12 -22.01 -18.48
C MET A 66 17.53 -21.44 -18.77
N PHE A 67 18.32 -21.13 -17.73
CA PHE A 67 19.67 -20.56 -17.89
C PHE A 67 20.74 -21.60 -17.61
N ARG A 68 21.80 -21.56 -18.43
CA ARG A 68 23.02 -22.35 -18.19
C ARG A 68 23.66 -21.93 -16.84
N PRO A 69 24.46 -22.81 -16.22
CA PRO A 69 25.29 -22.43 -15.09
C PRO A 69 26.07 -21.15 -15.39
N ILE A 70 26.11 -20.23 -14.42
CA ILE A 70 26.85 -18.97 -14.50
C ILE A 70 28.34 -19.26 -14.60
N ALA A 71 28.82 -20.18 -13.76
CA ALA A 71 30.20 -20.61 -13.71
C ALA A 71 30.32 -22.02 -13.13
N THR A 72 31.38 -22.72 -13.54
CA THR A 72 31.82 -23.98 -12.92
C THR A 72 33.23 -23.77 -12.38
N LEU A 73 33.45 -24.12 -11.12
CA LEU A 73 34.69 -23.91 -10.40
C LEU A 73 35.26 -25.27 -9.96
N PRO A 74 36.57 -25.51 -10.09
CA PRO A 74 37.17 -26.79 -9.73
C PRO A 74 37.03 -27.07 -8.22
N ALA A 75 37.10 -28.35 -7.83
CA ALA A 75 37.16 -28.71 -6.42
C ALA A 75 38.39 -28.07 -5.72
N ALA A 76 38.20 -27.64 -4.48
CA ALA A 76 39.23 -26.99 -3.67
C ALA A 76 39.24 -27.56 -2.25
N LYS A 77 40.33 -27.34 -1.50
CA LYS A 77 40.48 -27.87 -0.13
C LYS A 77 39.44 -27.23 0.81
N PRO A 78 38.85 -27.98 1.75
CA PRO A 78 37.96 -27.42 2.77
C PRO A 78 38.58 -26.21 3.48
N GLY A 79 37.78 -25.15 3.68
CA GLY A 79 38.22 -23.88 4.26
C GLY A 79 38.92 -22.92 3.28
N SER A 80 39.21 -23.33 2.04
CA SER A 80 39.76 -22.41 1.04
C SER A 80 38.74 -21.36 0.64
N ARG A 81 39.18 -20.11 0.43
CA ARG A 81 38.37 -19.05 -0.18
C ARG A 81 38.52 -19.11 -1.69
N MET A 82 37.41 -19.32 -2.38
CA MET A 82 37.33 -19.27 -3.84
C MET A 82 36.75 -17.93 -4.28
N ARG A 83 37.22 -17.43 -5.42
CA ARG A 83 36.80 -16.14 -5.99
C ARG A 83 36.37 -16.33 -7.43
N LEU A 84 35.19 -15.84 -7.76
CA LEU A 84 34.66 -15.73 -9.11
C LEU A 84 34.50 -14.25 -9.46
N GLN A 85 35.05 -13.82 -10.59
CA GLN A 85 34.94 -12.44 -11.07
C GLN A 85 33.83 -12.34 -12.12
N PHE A 86 32.88 -11.44 -11.89
CA PHE A 86 31.86 -11.05 -12.85
C PHE A 86 32.39 -9.88 -13.70
N LYS A 87 32.32 -10.01 -15.01
CA LYS A 87 32.69 -8.96 -15.98
C LYS A 87 31.46 -8.66 -16.84
N ASN A 88 30.74 -7.58 -16.52
CA ASN A 88 29.53 -7.12 -17.22
C ASN A 88 28.55 -8.27 -17.52
N THR A 89 28.21 -9.05 -16.50
CA THR A 89 27.37 -10.24 -16.69
C THR A 89 25.89 -9.83 -16.64
N PRO A 90 25.11 -10.05 -17.70
CA PRO A 90 23.70 -9.66 -17.71
C PRO A 90 22.91 -10.48 -16.69
N VAL A 91 22.12 -9.81 -15.88
CA VAL A 91 21.21 -10.41 -14.90
C VAL A 91 19.94 -10.84 -15.63
N PRO A 92 19.57 -12.13 -15.60
CA PRO A 92 18.29 -12.56 -16.12
C PRO A 92 17.12 -11.87 -15.43
N GLN A 93 16.09 -11.53 -16.20
CA GLN A 93 14.82 -11.06 -15.64
C GLN A 93 14.30 -12.12 -14.63
N SER A 94 13.92 -11.66 -13.43
CA SER A 94 13.51 -12.51 -12.30
C SER A 94 14.60 -13.34 -11.60
N ALA A 95 15.90 -13.06 -11.83
CA ALA A 95 16.95 -13.58 -10.97
C ALA A 95 16.97 -12.80 -9.65
N THR A 96 16.87 -13.53 -8.53
CA THR A 96 16.84 -12.94 -7.18
C THR A 96 17.95 -13.47 -6.29
N HIS A 97 18.55 -14.62 -6.63
CA HIS A 97 19.58 -15.28 -5.85
C HIS A 97 20.69 -15.87 -6.73
N PHE A 98 21.88 -15.99 -6.16
CA PHE A 98 22.95 -16.88 -6.57
C PHE A 98 22.85 -18.19 -5.78
N LEU A 99 22.80 -19.32 -6.48
CA LEU A 99 22.75 -20.64 -5.87
C LEU A 99 24.02 -21.41 -6.20
N LEU A 100 24.77 -21.79 -5.17
CA LEU A 100 26.01 -22.56 -5.31
C LEU A 100 25.76 -24.02 -4.94
N TYR A 101 26.07 -24.92 -5.87
CA TYR A 101 25.96 -26.37 -5.68
C TYR A 101 27.35 -27.03 -5.69
N SER A 102 27.53 -28.08 -4.90
CA SER A 102 28.61 -29.06 -5.13
C SER A 102 28.11 -30.14 -6.06
N ARG A 103 28.92 -30.49 -7.05
CA ARG A 103 28.68 -31.64 -7.92
C ARG A 103 29.69 -32.73 -7.61
N ASN A 104 29.21 -33.95 -7.42
CA ASN A 104 30.08 -35.11 -7.21
C ASN A 104 30.52 -35.75 -8.55
N GLU A 105 31.39 -36.76 -8.48
CA GLU A 105 31.87 -37.49 -9.66
C GLU A 105 30.75 -38.18 -10.48
N PHE A 106 29.62 -38.50 -9.84
CA PHE A 106 28.44 -39.08 -10.47
C PHE A 106 27.49 -38.04 -11.08
N GLY A 107 27.80 -36.75 -10.97
CA GLY A 107 26.98 -35.66 -11.49
C GLY A 107 25.83 -35.21 -10.58
N ASN A 108 25.68 -35.78 -9.38
CA ASN A 108 24.67 -35.33 -8.42
C ASN A 108 25.09 -33.99 -7.82
N GLU A 109 24.16 -33.05 -7.82
CA GLU A 109 24.36 -31.69 -7.32
C GLU A 109 23.63 -31.48 -5.99
N THR A 110 24.34 -30.97 -4.99
CA THR A 110 23.79 -30.66 -3.65
C THR A 110 23.97 -29.18 -3.37
N GLU A 111 22.91 -28.50 -2.93
CA GLU A 111 22.96 -27.07 -2.62
C GLU A 111 23.87 -26.82 -1.41
N ILE A 112 24.78 -25.87 -1.52
CA ILE A 112 25.68 -25.48 -0.43
C ILE A 112 25.28 -24.13 0.12
N TYR A 113 25.17 -23.12 -0.74
CA TYR A 113 24.85 -21.75 -0.34
C TYR A 113 23.83 -21.14 -1.27
N SER A 114 23.06 -20.24 -0.68
CA SER A 114 22.16 -19.34 -1.38
C SER A 114 22.48 -17.93 -0.94
N LEU A 115 22.80 -17.06 -1.89
CA LEU A 115 23.08 -15.64 -1.64
C LEU A 115 22.10 -14.80 -2.44
N ARG A 116 21.43 -13.88 -1.78
CA ARG A 116 20.55 -12.92 -2.43
C ARG A 116 21.35 -12.00 -3.37
N LEU A 117 20.81 -11.80 -4.57
CA LEU A 117 21.34 -10.87 -5.56
C LEU A 117 20.93 -9.43 -5.22
N ILE A 118 21.93 -8.56 -5.12
CA ILE A 118 21.77 -7.12 -4.97
C ILE A 118 22.51 -6.49 -6.15
N ASP A 119 21.73 -5.96 -7.09
CA ASP A 119 22.18 -5.16 -8.22
C ASP A 119 22.12 -3.68 -7.80
N LYS A 120 23.19 -2.92 -8.01
CA LYS A 120 23.25 -1.52 -7.57
C LYS A 120 22.55 -0.53 -8.52
N GLY A 121 22.26 -0.92 -9.76
CA GLY A 121 21.66 -0.02 -10.75
C GLY A 121 20.14 -0.03 -10.78
N VAL A 122 19.48 -0.93 -10.04
CA VAL A 122 18.02 -1.01 -9.91
C VAL A 122 17.53 -0.19 -8.71
N PRO A 123 16.23 0.12 -8.57
CA PRO A 123 15.75 0.94 -7.45
C PRO A 123 16.10 0.36 -6.08
N GLU A 124 16.32 1.22 -5.08
CA GLU A 124 16.62 0.84 -3.69
C GLU A 124 15.34 0.57 -2.88
N ASN A 125 14.25 1.26 -3.23
CA ASN A 125 13.01 1.25 -2.46
C ASN A 125 11.93 0.41 -3.15
N LYS A 126 11.42 -0.60 -2.44
CA LYS A 126 10.27 -1.39 -2.89
C LYS A 126 8.96 -0.64 -2.71
N ALA A 127 7.94 -1.07 -3.46
CA ALA A 127 6.56 -0.70 -3.18
C ALA A 127 6.21 -1.01 -1.70
N GLN A 128 5.44 -0.13 -1.07
CA GLN A 128 5.04 -0.34 0.33
C GLN A 128 4.04 -1.50 0.44
N ASP A 129 3.09 -1.57 -0.49
CA ASP A 129 2.04 -2.59 -0.50
C ASP A 129 1.38 -2.76 -1.87
N ILE A 130 0.71 -3.89 -2.08
CA ILE A 130 -0.18 -4.15 -3.21
C ILE A 130 -1.49 -4.73 -2.70
N LEU A 131 -2.60 -4.19 -3.17
CA LEU A 131 -3.95 -4.67 -2.90
C LEU A 131 -4.63 -5.02 -4.21
N PHE A 132 -5.51 -6.00 -4.17
CA PHE A 132 -6.34 -6.37 -5.30
C PHE A 132 -7.79 -6.48 -4.86
N GLU A 133 -8.65 -5.64 -5.45
CA GLU A 133 -10.09 -5.65 -5.20
C GLU A 133 -10.79 -6.26 -6.41
N GLN A 134 -11.34 -7.47 -6.24
CA GLN A 134 -12.04 -8.15 -7.30
C GLN A 134 -13.44 -7.54 -7.49
N THR A 135 -13.72 -7.05 -8.69
CA THR A 135 -15.00 -6.41 -9.05
C THR A 135 -15.93 -7.34 -9.83
N GLY A 136 -15.38 -8.41 -10.41
CA GLY A 136 -16.16 -9.40 -11.16
C GLY A 136 -15.41 -10.71 -11.42
N LYS A 137 -16.15 -11.78 -11.71
CA LYS A 137 -15.61 -13.04 -12.21
C LYS A 137 -16.52 -13.59 -13.30
N GLU A 138 -15.96 -13.84 -14.47
CA GLU A 138 -16.66 -14.52 -15.55
C GLU A 138 -15.83 -15.74 -15.99
N GLY A 139 -16.26 -16.93 -15.56
CA GLY A 139 -15.49 -18.16 -15.76
C GLY A 139 -14.09 -18.08 -15.13
N ASN A 140 -13.05 -18.18 -15.97
CA ASN A 140 -11.64 -18.06 -15.58
C ASN A 140 -11.08 -16.63 -15.73
N ARG A 141 -11.90 -15.65 -16.16
CA ARG A 141 -11.49 -14.24 -16.18
C ARG A 141 -11.73 -13.59 -14.83
N VAL A 142 -10.74 -12.84 -14.37
CA VAL A 142 -10.80 -12.06 -13.14
C VAL A 142 -10.80 -10.59 -13.53
N GLN A 143 -11.87 -9.90 -13.13
CA GLN A 143 -11.99 -8.45 -13.24
C GLN A 143 -11.76 -7.85 -11.87
N GLY A 144 -10.94 -6.81 -11.80
CA GLY A 144 -10.68 -6.12 -10.55
C GLY A 144 -9.77 -4.92 -10.71
N GLU A 145 -9.50 -4.28 -9.58
CA GLU A 145 -8.63 -3.13 -9.49
C GLU A 145 -7.41 -3.49 -8.64
N ILE A 146 -6.22 -3.35 -9.23
CA ILE A 146 -4.95 -3.42 -8.52
C ILE A 146 -4.69 -2.03 -7.93
N ARG A 147 -4.41 -1.96 -6.62
CA ARG A 147 -3.99 -0.75 -5.93
C ARG A 147 -2.58 -0.94 -5.38
N ILE A 148 -1.63 -0.13 -5.83
CA ILE A 148 -0.24 -0.17 -5.38
C ILE A 148 0.01 1.02 -4.46
N THR A 149 0.44 0.73 -3.23
CA THR A 149 0.98 1.76 -2.35
C THR A 149 2.43 2.01 -2.76
N ARG A 150 2.68 3.22 -3.28
CA ARG A 150 3.97 3.67 -3.78
C ARG A 150 5.10 3.44 -2.77
N ALA A 151 6.32 3.28 -3.27
CA ALA A 151 7.52 3.25 -2.46
C ALA A 151 7.61 4.51 -1.59
N TRP A 152 8.32 4.40 -0.46
CA TRP A 152 8.52 5.55 0.43
C TRP A 152 9.34 6.67 -0.24
N ASP A 153 10.24 6.27 -1.12
CA ASP A 153 11.10 7.13 -1.91
C ASP A 153 11.05 6.63 -3.36
N GLU A 154 10.63 7.47 -4.31
CA GLU A 154 10.45 7.12 -5.73
C GLU A 154 11.48 7.81 -6.65
N ARG A 155 12.56 8.35 -6.06
CA ARG A 155 13.61 9.09 -6.79
C ARG A 155 14.23 8.28 -7.91
N ASP A 156 14.56 7.04 -7.60
CA ASP A 156 15.14 6.06 -8.51
C ASP A 156 14.09 5.09 -9.08
N VAL A 157 12.79 5.37 -8.92
CA VAL A 157 11.69 4.56 -9.47
C VAL A 157 11.11 5.27 -10.69
N THR A 158 10.87 4.53 -11.77
CA THR A 158 10.15 5.04 -12.96
C THR A 158 8.84 4.29 -13.17
N HIS A 159 8.80 2.99 -12.89
CA HIS A 159 7.62 2.15 -13.09
C HIS A 159 7.44 1.14 -11.95
N TYR A 160 6.19 0.70 -11.79
CA TYR A 160 5.81 -0.47 -11.00
C TYR A 160 5.37 -1.58 -11.94
N ALA A 161 6.03 -2.73 -11.89
CA ALA A 161 5.68 -3.89 -12.70
C ALA A 161 5.00 -4.94 -11.82
N VAL A 162 3.77 -5.33 -12.19
CA VAL A 162 3.00 -6.37 -11.52
C VAL A 162 3.06 -7.65 -12.33
N TYR A 163 3.36 -8.76 -11.67
CA TYR A 163 3.42 -10.08 -12.27
C TYR A 163 2.50 -11.07 -11.56
N TRP A 164 2.17 -12.14 -12.27
CA TRP A 164 1.56 -13.32 -11.71
C TRP A 164 2.55 -14.07 -10.80
N GLY A 165 2.07 -14.59 -9.68
CA GLY A 165 2.86 -15.37 -8.74
C GLY A 165 2.27 -16.75 -8.48
N GLU A 166 3.11 -17.79 -8.52
CA GLU A 166 2.80 -19.14 -8.03
C GLU A 166 2.90 -19.22 -6.49
N GLY A 167 3.57 -18.24 -5.88
CA GLY A 167 3.73 -18.07 -4.45
C GLY A 167 4.08 -16.61 -4.11
N PRO A 168 4.28 -16.27 -2.82
CA PRO A 168 4.54 -14.90 -2.40
C PRO A 168 5.84 -14.31 -2.97
N ASP A 169 6.82 -15.15 -3.26
CA ASP A 169 8.14 -14.74 -3.78
C ASP A 169 8.48 -15.42 -5.12
N THR A 170 7.50 -16.03 -5.78
CA THR A 170 7.72 -16.83 -7.00
C THR A 170 6.86 -16.32 -8.15
N VAL A 171 7.50 -15.67 -9.12
CA VAL A 171 6.84 -15.15 -10.33
C VAL A 171 6.60 -16.27 -11.34
N LEU A 172 5.38 -16.34 -11.88
CA LEU A 172 5.00 -17.23 -12.97
C LEU A 172 5.55 -16.70 -14.30
N ARG A 173 6.47 -17.46 -14.92
CA ARG A 173 7.29 -17.00 -16.05
C ARG A 173 6.71 -17.28 -17.43
N THR A 174 5.72 -18.15 -17.49
CA THR A 174 5.02 -18.49 -18.74
C THR A 174 4.11 -17.35 -19.20
N GLN A 175 3.93 -16.33 -18.36
CA GLN A 175 3.03 -15.22 -18.60
C GLN A 175 3.77 -13.87 -18.56
N PRO A 176 3.36 -12.91 -19.41
CA PRO A 176 3.89 -11.54 -19.35
C PRO A 176 3.46 -10.84 -18.04
N ALA A 177 4.04 -9.66 -17.81
CA ALA A 177 3.59 -8.78 -16.74
C ALA A 177 2.09 -8.50 -16.88
N VAL A 178 1.39 -8.52 -15.75
CA VAL A 178 -0.04 -8.21 -15.63
C VAL A 178 -0.28 -6.75 -16.00
N ALA A 179 0.57 -5.88 -15.45
CA ALA A 179 0.54 -4.45 -15.69
C ALA A 179 1.94 -3.86 -15.45
N VAL A 180 2.29 -2.84 -16.23
CA VAL A 180 3.45 -1.98 -15.97
C VAL A 180 2.92 -0.56 -15.86
N ILE A 181 2.93 -0.02 -14.65
CA ILE A 181 2.29 1.24 -14.30
C ILE A 181 3.39 2.27 -14.08
N GLU A 182 3.38 3.34 -14.86
CA GLU A 182 4.29 4.47 -14.68
C GLU A 182 4.04 5.15 -13.33
N LYS A 183 5.10 5.65 -12.68
CA LYS A 183 4.91 6.47 -11.48
C LYS A 183 4.10 7.73 -11.81
N ARG A 184 3.44 8.28 -10.80
CA ARG A 184 2.61 9.49 -11.00
C ARG A 184 3.51 10.71 -11.15
N SER A 185 3.23 11.53 -12.17
CA SER A 185 3.92 12.81 -12.37
C SER A 185 3.73 13.78 -11.19
N TRP A 186 4.55 14.83 -11.11
CA TRP A 186 4.53 15.80 -10.02
C TRP A 186 3.20 16.54 -9.97
N PHE A 187 2.73 17.04 -11.12
CA PHE A 187 1.41 17.69 -11.23
C PHE A 187 0.28 16.73 -10.85
N GLY A 188 0.37 15.45 -11.23
CA GLY A 188 -0.59 14.43 -10.83
C GLY A 188 -0.56 14.13 -9.32
N SER A 189 0.63 14.12 -8.72
CA SER A 189 0.82 13.91 -7.29
C SER A 189 0.31 15.09 -6.47
N LEU A 190 0.61 16.31 -6.91
CA LEU A 190 0.13 17.56 -6.33
C LEU A 190 -1.40 17.64 -6.37
N GLY A 191 -2.01 17.43 -7.54
CA GLY A 191 -3.47 17.49 -7.70
C GLY A 191 -4.22 16.51 -6.79
N VAL A 192 -3.69 15.29 -6.62
CA VAL A 192 -4.33 14.31 -5.74
C VAL A 192 -4.11 14.61 -4.24
N GLN A 193 -2.97 15.18 -3.87
CA GLN A 193 -2.73 15.61 -2.49
C GLN A 193 -3.57 16.81 -2.08
N PHE A 194 -3.84 17.74 -3.00
CA PHE A 194 -4.79 18.83 -2.75
C PHE A 194 -6.21 18.31 -2.48
N LEU A 195 -6.63 17.27 -3.21
CA LEU A 195 -7.97 16.67 -3.03
C LEU A 195 -8.06 15.79 -1.77
N ALA A 196 -6.95 15.20 -1.31
CA ALA A 196 -6.96 14.31 -0.14
C ALA A 196 -5.60 14.30 0.61
N PRO A 197 -5.25 15.39 1.34
CA PRO A 197 -3.94 15.56 1.96
C PRO A 197 -3.59 14.51 3.02
N TRP A 198 -4.60 13.83 3.56
CA TRP A 198 -4.47 12.84 4.63
C TRP A 198 -4.71 11.39 4.19
N ARG A 199 -4.93 11.14 2.88
CA ARG A 199 -5.17 9.78 2.37
C ARG A 199 -3.99 9.29 1.54
N ALA A 200 -3.48 8.10 1.89
CA ALA A 200 -2.61 7.35 1.01
C ALA A 200 -3.31 7.18 -0.34
N SER A 201 -2.71 7.74 -1.40
CA SER A 201 -3.28 7.74 -2.74
C SER A 201 -2.56 6.69 -3.58
N PRO A 202 -3.03 5.42 -3.60
CA PRO A 202 -2.37 4.38 -4.35
C PRO A 202 -2.39 4.66 -5.86
N LEU A 203 -1.48 4.02 -6.59
CA LEU A 203 -1.61 3.86 -8.02
C LEU A 203 -2.68 2.80 -8.26
N THR A 204 -3.63 3.06 -9.14
CA THR A 204 -4.76 2.18 -9.41
C THR A 204 -4.76 1.77 -10.86
N GLU A 205 -4.87 0.47 -11.12
CA GLU A 205 -4.94 -0.09 -12.46
C GLU A 205 -6.10 -1.10 -12.53
N LYS A 206 -6.96 -0.95 -13.53
CA LYS A 206 -8.08 -1.88 -13.74
C LYS A 206 -7.63 -3.00 -14.67
N ILE A 207 -7.92 -4.23 -14.27
CA ILE A 207 -7.58 -5.42 -15.04
C ILE A 207 -8.83 -6.23 -15.39
N ASP A 208 -8.83 -6.79 -16.59
CA ASP A 208 -9.76 -7.84 -17.04
C ASP A 208 -8.92 -8.88 -17.79
N ILE A 209 -8.43 -9.88 -17.05
CA ILE A 209 -7.43 -10.82 -17.57
C ILE A 209 -7.83 -12.25 -17.19
N LEU A 210 -7.50 -13.20 -18.08
CA LEU A 210 -7.68 -14.62 -17.82
C LEU A 210 -6.67 -15.09 -16.76
N LEU A 211 -7.17 -15.68 -15.68
CA LEU A 211 -6.36 -16.20 -14.60
C LEU A 211 -5.68 -17.51 -15.04
N PRO A 212 -4.34 -17.57 -15.07
CA PRO A 212 -3.63 -18.83 -15.33
C PRO A 212 -3.86 -19.81 -14.16
N PRO A 213 -3.93 -21.13 -14.43
CA PRO A 213 -4.32 -22.13 -13.42
C PRO A 213 -3.33 -22.27 -12.26
N GLU A 214 -2.08 -21.88 -12.47
CA GLU A 214 -0.97 -22.01 -11.51
C GLU A 214 -0.85 -20.80 -10.55
N VAL A 215 -1.64 -19.74 -10.77
CA VAL A 215 -1.49 -18.47 -10.05
C VAL A 215 -2.20 -18.51 -8.69
N THR A 216 -1.46 -18.04 -7.68
CA THR A 216 -1.98 -17.85 -6.33
C THR A 216 -1.80 -16.42 -5.80
N HIS A 217 -0.89 -15.62 -6.37
CA HIS A 217 -0.54 -14.27 -5.91
C HIS A 217 -0.39 -13.28 -7.06
N PHE A 218 -0.53 -11.98 -6.74
CA PHE A 218 0.10 -10.89 -7.49
C PHE A 218 1.38 -10.47 -6.79
N ILE A 219 2.40 -10.11 -7.56
CA ILE A 219 3.67 -9.60 -7.03
C ILE A 219 4.03 -8.31 -7.78
N VAL A 220 4.21 -7.21 -7.04
CA VAL A 220 4.66 -5.92 -7.57
C VAL A 220 6.14 -5.70 -7.30
N PHE A 221 6.86 -5.21 -8.30
CA PHE A 221 8.26 -4.80 -8.19
C PHE A 221 8.40 -3.34 -8.63
N THR A 222 9.32 -2.61 -8.01
CA THR A 222 9.76 -1.29 -8.49
C THR A 222 10.85 -1.46 -9.56
N ARG A 223 10.80 -0.59 -10.56
CA ARG A 223 11.66 -0.61 -11.74
C ARG A 223 12.10 0.81 -12.12
N ASN A 224 13.29 0.93 -12.68
CA ASN A 224 13.77 2.11 -13.40
C ASN A 224 14.14 1.78 -14.86
N TYR A 225 14.72 2.74 -15.58
CA TYR A 225 15.20 2.52 -16.95
C TYR A 225 16.34 1.50 -17.04
N GLU A 226 17.09 1.37 -15.95
CA GLU A 226 18.25 0.48 -15.85
C GLU A 226 17.84 -0.98 -15.54
N GLY A 227 16.80 -1.19 -14.74
CA GLY A 227 16.33 -2.54 -14.40
C GLY A 227 15.27 -2.59 -13.30
N GLN A 228 14.96 -3.80 -12.85
CA GLN A 228 13.91 -4.07 -11.86
C GLN A 228 14.52 -4.63 -10.57
N MET A 229 13.97 -4.23 -9.42
CA MET A 229 14.32 -4.84 -8.15
C MET A 229 14.11 -6.36 -8.16
N SER A 230 14.99 -7.07 -7.48
CA SER A 230 14.84 -8.51 -7.20
C SER A 230 13.78 -8.78 -6.12
N GLU A 231 13.39 -7.77 -5.35
CA GLU A 231 12.36 -7.86 -4.32
C GLU A 231 11.07 -7.15 -4.72
N GLY A 232 9.96 -7.83 -4.45
CA GLY A 232 8.63 -7.30 -4.65
C GLY A 232 7.78 -7.39 -3.39
N LYS A 233 6.58 -6.81 -3.47
CA LYS A 233 5.49 -7.04 -2.50
C LYS A 233 4.44 -7.91 -3.15
N SER A 234 3.92 -8.87 -2.39
CA SER A 234 2.92 -9.80 -2.91
C SER A 234 1.64 -9.76 -2.11
N ILE A 235 0.54 -10.06 -2.81
CA ILE A 235 -0.77 -10.29 -2.23
C ILE A 235 -1.35 -11.57 -2.79
N LYS A 236 -1.97 -12.36 -1.90
CA LYS A 236 -2.67 -13.57 -2.28
C LYS A 236 -3.99 -13.21 -2.97
N LEU A 237 -4.24 -13.81 -4.14
CA LEU A 237 -5.53 -13.68 -4.81
C LEU A 237 -6.60 -14.39 -4.00
N GLN A 238 -7.61 -13.65 -3.54
CA GLN A 238 -8.78 -14.23 -2.87
C GLN A 238 -9.67 -14.90 -3.92
N GLY A 239 -9.34 -16.16 -4.22
CA GLY A 239 -10.08 -17.04 -5.12
C GLY A 239 -9.98 -18.53 -4.76
N MET A 240 -9.38 -18.87 -3.62
CA MET A 240 -9.48 -20.20 -3.02
C MET A 240 -10.10 -20.08 -1.63
N GLN A 241 -11.39 -20.41 -1.58
CA GLN A 241 -12.22 -20.66 -0.39
C GLN A 241 -11.88 -19.75 0.80
N GLN A 242 -12.33 -18.50 0.75
CA GLN A 242 -12.73 -17.86 1.99
C GLN A 242 -14.07 -18.48 2.35
N GLU A 243 -14.11 -19.25 3.44
CA GLU A 243 -15.37 -19.66 4.06
C GLU A 243 -16.16 -18.39 4.36
N GLU A 244 -17.13 -18.06 3.50
CA GLU A 244 -18.25 -17.22 3.91
C GLU A 244 -18.75 -17.80 5.22
N LYS A 245 -18.63 -17.02 6.29
CA LYS A 245 -19.30 -17.30 7.57
C LYS A 245 -20.75 -17.66 7.22
N ALA A 246 -21.09 -18.94 7.31
CA ALA A 246 -22.42 -19.41 6.96
C ALA A 246 -23.40 -18.64 7.84
N GLU A 247 -24.29 -17.87 7.21
CA GLU A 247 -25.32 -17.12 7.93
C GLU A 247 -26.15 -18.13 8.74
N LYS A 248 -26.14 -18.00 10.07
CA LYS A 248 -26.91 -18.89 10.94
C LYS A 248 -28.37 -18.49 10.85
N LEU A 249 -29.17 -19.29 10.16
CA LEU A 249 -30.61 -19.08 10.04
C LEU A 249 -31.35 -19.55 11.31
N LYS A 250 -32.55 -18.99 11.52
CA LYS A 250 -33.39 -19.35 12.66
C LYS A 250 -34.35 -20.47 12.26
N MET A 251 -34.30 -21.57 13.00
CA MET A 251 -35.26 -22.67 12.89
C MET A 251 -36.19 -22.72 14.11
N ILE A 252 -37.46 -22.99 13.88
CA ILE A 252 -38.52 -23.02 14.88
C ILE A 252 -39.28 -24.34 14.75
N LEU A 253 -39.35 -25.12 15.82
CA LEU A 253 -40.13 -26.34 15.90
C LEU A 253 -41.31 -26.14 16.86
N GLN A 254 -42.53 -26.31 16.36
CA GLN A 254 -43.76 -26.29 17.15
C GLN A 254 -44.32 -27.70 17.25
N LYS A 255 -44.24 -28.30 18.43
CA LYS A 255 -44.71 -29.67 18.65
C LYS A 255 -46.21 -29.73 18.91
N LYS A 256 -46.85 -30.74 18.33
CA LYS A 256 -48.21 -31.20 18.67
C LYS A 256 -48.11 -32.44 19.57
N SER A 257 -49.21 -32.80 20.24
CA SER A 257 -49.26 -34.00 21.10
C SER A 257 -48.90 -35.26 20.29
N SER A 258 -48.00 -36.08 20.83
CA SER A 258 -47.50 -37.31 20.20
C SER A 258 -47.06 -38.33 21.26
N ALA A 259 -47.10 -39.62 20.92
CA ALA A 259 -46.62 -40.69 21.78
C ALA A 259 -45.10 -40.61 22.00
N SER A 260 -44.62 -41.15 23.12
CA SER A 260 -43.18 -41.19 23.42
C SER A 260 -42.40 -41.90 22.30
N GLY A 261 -41.34 -41.27 21.79
CA GLY A 261 -40.54 -41.76 20.65
C GLY A 261 -41.00 -41.26 19.27
N PHE A 262 -42.13 -40.56 19.19
CA PHE A 262 -42.64 -39.96 17.95
C PHE A 262 -42.54 -38.43 17.98
N ILE A 263 -42.47 -37.82 16.79
CA ILE A 263 -42.58 -36.37 16.62
C ILE A 263 -43.82 -36.05 15.78
N ASN A 264 -44.61 -35.11 16.26
CA ASN A 264 -45.70 -34.46 15.53
C ASN A 264 -45.54 -32.95 15.70
N GLY A 265 -45.75 -32.18 14.64
CA GLY A 265 -45.61 -30.73 14.69
C GLY A 265 -45.17 -30.08 13.38
N ASN A 266 -44.92 -28.77 13.46
CA ASN A 266 -44.52 -27.94 12.33
C ASN A 266 -43.10 -27.43 12.52
N LEU A 267 -42.26 -27.63 11.51
CA LEU A 267 -40.91 -27.09 11.41
C LEU A 267 -40.92 -25.88 10.46
N ARG A 268 -40.34 -24.77 10.92
CA ARG A 268 -40.23 -23.54 10.14
C ARG A 268 -38.79 -23.05 10.10
N LEU A 269 -38.25 -22.84 8.90
CA LEU A 269 -36.96 -22.21 8.68
C LEU A 269 -37.19 -20.78 8.17
N VAL A 270 -36.75 -19.79 8.96
CA VAL A 270 -36.87 -18.38 8.60
C VAL A 270 -35.60 -17.96 7.86
N ARG A 271 -35.75 -17.59 6.58
CA ARG A 271 -34.65 -17.11 5.73
C ARG A 271 -34.47 -15.60 5.89
N SER A 272 -33.23 -15.13 5.79
CA SER A 272 -32.85 -13.71 5.91
C SER A 272 -33.25 -12.90 4.67
N LYS A 273 -33.17 -13.51 3.49
CA LYS A 273 -33.53 -12.93 2.19
C LYS A 273 -34.12 -14.00 1.25
N PHE A 274 -34.74 -13.55 0.16
CA PHE A 274 -35.10 -14.42 -0.97
C PHE A 274 -33.82 -14.89 -1.69
N GLU A 275 -33.89 -16.06 -2.32
CA GLU A 275 -32.75 -16.66 -3.06
C GLU A 275 -32.54 -15.96 -4.40
N ASP A 276 -31.28 -15.77 -4.78
CA ASP A 276 -30.92 -15.09 -6.02
C ASP A 276 -31.17 -16.00 -7.25
N ASP A 277 -31.05 -17.33 -7.10
CA ASP A 277 -31.22 -18.33 -8.19
C ASP A 277 -31.95 -19.61 -7.74
N PHE A 278 -31.18 -20.61 -7.27
CA PHE A 278 -31.62 -21.95 -6.89
C PHE A 278 -30.94 -22.38 -5.60
N SER A 279 -31.73 -22.85 -4.62
CA SER A 279 -31.22 -23.38 -3.36
C SER A 279 -31.93 -24.65 -2.95
N HIS A 280 -31.14 -25.66 -2.59
CA HIS A 280 -31.63 -26.95 -2.14
C HIS A 280 -31.36 -27.08 -0.64
N TYR A 281 -32.41 -27.22 0.16
CA TYR A 281 -32.37 -27.38 1.62
C TYR A 281 -32.66 -28.82 2.02
N LEU A 282 -31.78 -29.39 2.83
CA LEU A 282 -31.85 -30.76 3.31
C LEU A 282 -31.97 -30.81 4.83
N PHE A 283 -32.98 -31.51 5.33
CA PHE A 283 -33.27 -31.65 6.76
C PHE A 283 -32.78 -33.00 7.27
N PHE A 284 -31.94 -32.98 8.30
CA PHE A 284 -31.32 -34.17 8.87
C PHE A 284 -31.60 -34.30 10.37
N TRP A 285 -31.56 -35.54 10.85
CA TRP A 285 -31.48 -35.83 12.28
C TRP A 285 -30.05 -35.60 12.79
N GLY A 286 -29.91 -34.95 13.95
CA GLY A 286 -28.63 -34.59 14.56
C GLY A 286 -28.42 -35.22 15.93
N LYS A 287 -27.18 -35.62 16.23
CA LYS A 287 -26.73 -36.05 17.57
C LYS A 287 -26.58 -34.87 18.52
N ASP A 288 -26.27 -33.69 17.98
CA ASP A 288 -26.07 -32.41 18.68
C ASP A 288 -26.34 -31.22 17.73
N GLU A 289 -26.04 -29.99 18.16
CA GLU A 289 -26.25 -28.75 17.39
C GLU A 289 -25.47 -28.67 16.05
N LEU A 290 -24.45 -29.51 15.85
CA LEU A 290 -23.51 -29.46 14.71
C LEU A 290 -23.40 -30.78 13.93
N THR A 291 -23.68 -31.91 14.57
CA THR A 291 -23.33 -33.25 14.07
C THR A 291 -24.57 -34.00 13.59
N ARG A 292 -24.65 -34.29 12.29
CA ARG A 292 -25.70 -35.15 11.72
C ARG A 292 -25.51 -36.63 12.08
N LEU A 293 -26.61 -37.38 12.15
CA LEU A 293 -26.61 -38.84 12.16
C LEU A 293 -26.29 -39.33 10.74
N ARG A 294 -25.07 -39.84 10.53
CA ARG A 294 -24.57 -40.20 9.19
C ARG A 294 -25.34 -41.35 8.54
N ASP A 295 -25.86 -42.27 9.35
CA ASP A 295 -26.54 -43.48 8.90
C ASP A 295 -28.01 -43.23 8.48
N TYR A 296 -28.49 -41.99 8.59
CA TYR A 296 -29.85 -41.61 8.21
C TYR A 296 -29.82 -40.60 7.04
N PRO A 297 -30.57 -40.84 5.96
CA PRO A 297 -30.73 -39.88 4.87
C PRO A 297 -31.49 -38.64 5.33
N PRO A 298 -31.49 -37.54 4.54
CA PRO A 298 -32.33 -36.39 4.85
C PRO A 298 -33.80 -36.81 4.83
N PHE A 299 -34.55 -36.46 5.88
CA PHE A 299 -35.97 -36.84 6.00
C PHE A 299 -36.90 -35.89 5.24
N ALA A 300 -36.40 -34.71 4.84
CA ALA A 300 -37.12 -33.77 4.00
C ALA A 300 -36.13 -33.01 3.11
N GLN A 301 -36.58 -32.71 1.89
CA GLN A 301 -35.84 -31.93 0.91
C GLN A 301 -36.74 -30.82 0.38
N ILE A 302 -36.26 -29.57 0.37
CA ILE A 302 -37.01 -28.43 -0.17
C ILE A 302 -36.13 -27.73 -1.19
N GLU A 303 -36.56 -27.75 -2.44
CA GLU A 303 -35.93 -27.02 -3.54
C GLU A 303 -36.65 -25.69 -3.74
N VAL A 304 -35.87 -24.61 -3.78
CA VAL A 304 -36.35 -23.25 -4.01
C VAL A 304 -35.80 -22.77 -5.33
N LYS A 305 -36.68 -22.31 -6.22
CA LYS A 305 -36.30 -21.72 -7.50
C LYS A 305 -37.01 -20.40 -7.73
N LYS A 306 -36.24 -19.34 -8.01
CA LYS A 306 -36.80 -18.05 -8.44
C LYS A 306 -37.04 -18.05 -9.96
N PHE A 307 -38.16 -17.49 -10.40
CA PHE A 307 -38.46 -17.30 -11.82
C PHE A 307 -39.20 -15.98 -12.03
N LYS A 308 -39.07 -15.43 -13.24
CA LYS A 308 -39.77 -14.21 -13.65
C LYS A 308 -41.02 -14.56 -14.44
N ASP A 309 -42.15 -14.00 -14.01
CA ASP A 309 -43.41 -14.03 -14.74
C ASP A 309 -43.80 -12.58 -15.07
N GLY A 310 -43.49 -12.15 -16.29
CA GLY A 310 -43.63 -10.76 -16.73
C GLY A 310 -42.74 -9.79 -15.95
N LEU A 311 -43.34 -8.82 -15.25
CA LEU A 311 -42.66 -7.79 -14.44
C LEU A 311 -42.55 -8.15 -12.95
N THR A 312 -43.05 -9.32 -12.53
CA THR A 312 -43.06 -9.73 -11.11
C THR A 312 -42.19 -10.96 -10.88
N ASP A 313 -41.32 -10.86 -9.88
CA ASP A 313 -40.53 -11.97 -9.37
C ASP A 313 -41.42 -12.94 -8.56
N LYS A 314 -41.39 -14.24 -8.91
CA LYS A 314 -42.11 -15.31 -8.21
C LYS A 314 -41.13 -16.39 -7.73
N GLU A 315 -41.45 -17.03 -6.62
CA GLU A 315 -40.67 -18.14 -6.03
C GLU A 315 -41.51 -19.44 -6.10
N ILE A 316 -40.92 -20.52 -6.63
CA ILE A 316 -41.46 -21.88 -6.52
C ILE A 316 -40.71 -22.61 -5.43
N GLN A 317 -41.46 -23.22 -4.51
CA GLN A 317 -40.96 -24.14 -3.51
C GLN A 317 -41.46 -25.53 -3.86
N VAL A 318 -40.54 -26.47 -4.04
CA VAL A 318 -40.85 -27.88 -4.28
C VAL A 318 -40.38 -28.66 -3.05
N SER A 319 -41.33 -29.14 -2.27
CA SER A 319 -41.06 -29.96 -1.08
C SER A 319 -41.19 -31.42 -1.47
N THR A 320 -40.10 -32.19 -1.35
CA THR A 320 -40.11 -33.64 -1.55
C THR A 320 -40.16 -34.31 -0.19
N ILE A 321 -41.29 -34.96 0.12
CA ILE A 321 -41.58 -35.58 1.42
C ILE A 321 -41.27 -37.08 1.38
N SER A 322 -41.40 -37.73 0.21
CA SER A 322 -41.03 -39.13 -0.06
C SER A 322 -40.58 -39.30 -1.52
N GLN A 323 -40.05 -40.48 -1.91
CA GLN A 323 -39.70 -40.75 -3.33
C GLN A 323 -40.90 -40.67 -4.30
N MET A 324 -42.14 -40.58 -3.79
CA MET A 324 -43.36 -40.48 -4.60
C MET A 324 -44.21 -39.23 -4.32
N ASP A 325 -43.97 -38.48 -3.24
CA ASP A 325 -44.78 -37.30 -2.87
C ASP A 325 -43.99 -35.99 -3.02
N GLN A 326 -44.39 -35.18 -4.00
CA GLN A 326 -43.89 -33.82 -4.24
C GLN A 326 -45.03 -32.81 -4.08
N GLU A 327 -44.82 -31.80 -3.24
CA GLU A 327 -45.74 -30.68 -3.07
C GLU A 327 -45.12 -29.41 -3.66
N ILE A 328 -45.86 -28.70 -4.52
CA ILE A 328 -45.41 -27.49 -5.20
C ILE A 328 -46.19 -26.29 -4.64
N GLU A 329 -45.49 -25.35 -4.02
CA GLU A 329 -46.05 -24.09 -3.53
C GLU A 329 -45.45 -22.91 -4.32
N VAL A 330 -46.30 -22.04 -4.89
CA VAL A 330 -45.86 -20.85 -5.63
C VAL A 330 -46.18 -19.60 -4.81
N LYS A 331 -45.17 -18.81 -4.46
CA LYS A 331 -45.30 -17.56 -3.68
C LYS A 331 -44.90 -16.36 -4.53
N THR A 332 -45.73 -15.30 -4.50
CA THR A 332 -45.39 -13.98 -5.04
C THR A 332 -44.57 -13.20 -4.03
N GLU A 333 -43.49 -12.54 -4.48
CA GLU A 333 -42.62 -11.75 -3.61
C GLU A 333 -43.42 -10.61 -2.94
N GLY A 334 -43.55 -10.66 -1.61
CA GLY A 334 -44.31 -9.71 -0.79
C GLY A 334 -43.54 -9.30 0.46
N LYS A 335 -44.03 -8.31 1.23
CA LYS A 335 -43.35 -7.69 2.40
C LYS A 335 -43.05 -8.62 3.59
N ALA A 336 -43.36 -9.92 3.52
CA ALA A 336 -43.12 -10.89 4.58
C ALA A 336 -41.78 -11.61 4.40
N ARG A 337 -41.14 -12.01 5.52
CA ARG A 337 -39.89 -12.77 5.46
C ARG A 337 -40.10 -14.14 4.78
N PRO A 338 -39.20 -14.57 3.89
CA PRO A 338 -39.32 -15.86 3.22
C PRO A 338 -39.19 -17.04 4.20
N GLU A 339 -40.25 -17.82 4.41
CA GLU A 339 -40.27 -19.00 5.29
C GLU A 339 -40.37 -20.31 4.49
N LEU A 340 -39.62 -21.33 4.91
CA LEU A 340 -39.80 -22.73 4.49
C LEU A 340 -40.53 -23.51 5.59
N ARG A 341 -41.50 -24.33 5.22
CA ARG A 341 -42.36 -25.07 6.16
C ARG A 341 -42.29 -26.56 5.86
N TYR A 342 -42.24 -27.36 6.92
CA TYR A 342 -42.36 -28.82 6.85
C TYR A 342 -43.25 -29.29 8.00
N GLU A 343 -44.26 -30.11 7.68
CA GLU A 343 -45.16 -30.71 8.68
C GLU A 343 -44.81 -32.18 8.88
N PHE A 344 -44.62 -32.58 10.13
CA PHE A 344 -44.40 -33.98 10.48
C PHE A 344 -45.73 -34.73 10.46
N THR A 345 -45.74 -35.91 9.84
CA THR A 345 -46.88 -36.83 9.96
C THR A 345 -47.00 -37.33 11.41
N GLU A 346 -48.21 -37.65 11.86
CA GLU A 346 -48.52 -37.96 13.27
C GLU A 346 -47.67 -39.11 13.86
N ASN A 347 -47.16 -40.01 13.01
CA ASN A 347 -46.41 -41.20 13.40
C ASN A 347 -44.93 -41.16 12.96
N THR A 348 -44.32 -39.98 12.83
CA THR A 348 -42.90 -39.88 12.46
C THR A 348 -42.01 -40.34 13.63
N ILE A 349 -41.26 -41.44 13.46
CA ILE A 349 -40.37 -42.01 14.49
C ILE A 349 -39.11 -41.14 14.63
N ILE A 350 -38.72 -40.81 15.86
CA ILE A 350 -37.44 -40.15 16.15
C ILE A 350 -36.34 -41.22 16.20
N PRO A 351 -35.29 -41.14 15.37
CA PRO A 351 -34.19 -42.10 15.40
C PRO A 351 -33.47 -42.16 16.75
N THR A 352 -33.01 -43.36 17.12
CA THR A 352 -32.23 -43.56 18.35
C THR A 352 -30.96 -42.72 18.32
N GLY A 353 -30.80 -41.84 19.32
CA GLY A 353 -29.67 -40.91 19.42
C GLY A 353 -29.87 -39.54 18.75
N ALA A 354 -31.04 -39.27 18.15
CA ALA A 354 -31.37 -37.94 17.63
C ALA A 354 -31.80 -36.99 18.77
N THR A 355 -31.12 -35.86 18.89
CA THR A 355 -31.43 -34.81 19.88
C THR A 355 -31.77 -33.47 19.23
N HIS A 356 -31.36 -33.27 17.98
CA HIS A 356 -31.57 -32.05 17.20
C HIS A 356 -32.07 -32.37 15.79
N ILE A 357 -32.71 -31.39 15.16
CA ILE A 357 -32.91 -31.34 13.71
C ILE A 357 -31.92 -30.33 13.15
N LEU A 358 -31.25 -30.67 12.05
CA LEU A 358 -30.23 -29.86 11.39
C LEU A 358 -30.64 -29.56 9.95
N VAL A 359 -30.31 -28.36 9.47
CA VAL A 359 -30.50 -27.98 8.06
C VAL A 359 -29.15 -27.77 7.39
N TYR A 360 -29.00 -28.37 6.22
CA TYR A 360 -27.85 -28.17 5.34
C TYR A 360 -28.35 -27.62 4.00
N THR A 361 -27.48 -26.89 3.30
CA THR A 361 -27.72 -26.50 1.92
C THR A 361 -26.84 -27.29 0.97
N GLN A 362 -27.33 -27.50 -0.24
CA GLN A 362 -26.60 -28.16 -1.31
C GLN A 362 -26.70 -27.30 -2.58
N LYS A 363 -25.57 -27.05 -3.23
CA LYS A 363 -25.56 -26.46 -4.58
C LYS A 363 -25.56 -27.59 -5.60
N LYS A 364 -26.73 -27.90 -6.16
CA LYS A 364 -26.89 -28.89 -7.24
C LYS A 364 -26.64 -28.20 -8.58
N PHE A 365 -25.57 -28.56 -9.28
CA PHE A 365 -25.36 -28.16 -10.68
C PHE A 365 -26.04 -29.21 -11.56
N TRP A 366 -26.75 -28.78 -12.61
CA TRP A 366 -27.58 -29.61 -13.50
C TRP A 366 -26.84 -30.80 -14.17
N PHE A 367 -25.51 -30.88 -14.12
CA PHE A 367 -24.71 -31.85 -14.89
C PHE A 367 -23.69 -32.66 -14.06
N GLN A 368 -23.82 -32.77 -12.73
CA GLN A 368 -22.89 -33.58 -11.92
C GLN A 368 -23.60 -34.72 -11.17
N ASP A 369 -23.21 -35.97 -11.47
CA ASP A 369 -23.74 -37.21 -10.87
C ASP A 369 -23.20 -37.49 -9.45
N ASP A 370 -22.16 -36.80 -8.99
CA ASP A 370 -21.59 -36.96 -7.63
C ASP A 370 -22.21 -35.95 -6.64
N ALA A 371 -23.49 -36.15 -6.31
CA ALA A 371 -24.27 -35.22 -5.47
C ALA A 371 -23.76 -35.09 -4.01
N GLU A 372 -23.07 -36.08 -3.44
CA GLU A 372 -22.79 -36.09 -1.99
C GLU A 372 -21.65 -35.16 -1.52
N ARG A 373 -20.81 -34.62 -2.42
CA ARG A 373 -19.55 -33.95 -2.03
C ARG A 373 -19.64 -32.45 -1.67
N ARG A 374 -20.83 -31.83 -1.61
CA ARG A 374 -20.97 -30.36 -1.38
C ARG A 374 -22.12 -29.94 -0.46
N LEU A 375 -22.32 -30.62 0.67
CA LEU A 375 -23.20 -30.14 1.74
C LEU A 375 -22.53 -28.96 2.48
N LYS A 376 -23.18 -27.80 2.54
CA LYS A 376 -22.77 -26.62 3.32
C LYS A 376 -23.69 -26.50 4.54
N GLY A 377 -23.17 -26.68 5.75
CA GLY A 377 -23.96 -26.62 6.98
C GLY A 377 -23.33 -27.33 8.18
N PRO A 378 -24.02 -27.36 9.33
CA PRO A 378 -25.41 -26.97 9.50
C PRO A 378 -25.60 -25.45 9.54
N ILE A 379 -26.54 -24.96 8.72
CA ILE A 379 -26.89 -23.53 8.62
C ILE A 379 -27.96 -23.12 9.65
N ALA A 380 -28.70 -24.09 10.19
CA ALA A 380 -29.64 -23.92 11.30
C ALA A 380 -29.78 -25.23 12.07
N ASN A 381 -30.15 -25.14 13.35
CA ASN A 381 -30.51 -26.27 14.19
C ASN A 381 -31.66 -25.92 15.15
N VAL A 382 -32.36 -26.94 15.63
CA VAL A 382 -33.35 -26.82 16.72
C VAL A 382 -33.31 -28.08 17.57
N SER A 383 -33.40 -27.92 18.89
CA SER A 383 -33.47 -29.05 19.81
C SER A 383 -34.84 -29.71 19.74
N ILE A 384 -34.86 -31.03 19.71
CA ILE A 384 -36.08 -31.81 19.83
C ILE A 384 -36.59 -31.73 21.29
N MET A 385 -35.71 -31.72 22.29
CA MET A 385 -36.13 -31.77 23.70
C MET A 385 -36.47 -30.40 24.30
N ASP A 386 -35.82 -29.33 23.85
CA ASP A 386 -36.09 -27.95 24.31
C ASP A 386 -36.18 -27.00 23.09
N PRO A 387 -37.27 -27.07 22.30
CA PRO A 387 -37.42 -26.26 21.08
C PRO A 387 -37.37 -24.75 21.32
N GLU A 388 -37.75 -24.30 22.52
CA GLU A 388 -37.81 -22.87 22.90
C GLU A 388 -36.51 -22.35 23.55
N GLY A 389 -35.56 -23.26 23.82
CA GLY A 389 -34.28 -22.95 24.47
C GLY A 389 -34.41 -22.43 25.90
N SER A 390 -35.49 -22.79 26.59
CA SER A 390 -35.86 -22.32 27.93
C SER A 390 -34.73 -22.57 28.95
N LYS A 391 -34.11 -23.75 28.90
CA LYS A 391 -33.01 -24.14 29.82
C LYS A 391 -31.73 -23.33 29.58
N LYS A 392 -31.45 -22.97 28.32
CA LYS A 392 -30.29 -22.16 27.93
C LYS A 392 -30.48 -20.69 28.36
N LYS A 393 -31.70 -20.17 28.24
CA LYS A 393 -32.08 -18.82 28.70
C LYS A 393 -31.97 -18.69 30.22
N GLU A 394 -32.46 -19.66 30.99
CA GLU A 394 -32.36 -19.66 32.45
C GLU A 394 -30.90 -19.68 32.93
N LYS A 395 -30.05 -20.49 32.28
CA LYS A 395 -28.60 -20.53 32.58
C LYS A 395 -27.90 -19.20 32.31
N VAL A 396 -28.21 -18.54 31.18
CA VAL A 396 -27.67 -17.21 30.86
C VAL A 396 -28.19 -16.16 31.85
N LEU A 397 -29.47 -16.22 32.22
CA LEU A 397 -30.04 -15.32 33.23
C LEU A 397 -29.38 -15.50 34.61
N GLY A 398 -29.05 -16.75 34.97
CA GLY A 398 -28.27 -17.07 36.17
C GLY A 398 -26.89 -16.45 36.15
N ASN A 399 -26.14 -16.62 35.05
CA ASN A 399 -24.80 -16.03 34.88
C ASN A 399 -24.83 -14.49 34.91
N ILE A 400 -25.85 -13.86 34.31
CA ILE A 400 -26.02 -12.40 34.35
C ILE A 400 -26.30 -11.92 35.78
N LYS A 401 -27.18 -12.61 36.52
CA LYS A 401 -27.46 -12.30 37.93
C LYS A 401 -26.22 -12.46 38.81
N GLU A 402 -25.37 -13.44 38.52
CA GLU A 402 -24.11 -13.67 39.23
C GLU A 402 -23.06 -12.59 38.89
N GLY A 403 -22.94 -12.20 37.61
CA GLY A 403 -22.07 -11.09 37.18
C GLY A 403 -22.50 -9.72 37.74
N LEU A 404 -23.82 -9.48 37.87
CA LEU A 404 -24.36 -8.27 38.48
C LEU A 404 -24.09 -8.16 39.99
N LYS A 405 -23.92 -9.28 40.72
CA LYS A 405 -23.50 -9.24 42.13
C LYS A 405 -22.11 -8.61 42.32
N ASN A 406 -21.25 -8.69 41.32
CA ASN A 406 -19.90 -8.10 41.35
C ASN A 406 -19.85 -6.65 40.85
N PHE A 407 -20.97 -6.09 40.39
CA PHE A 407 -21.06 -4.74 39.85
C PHE A 407 -21.51 -3.76 40.94
N SER A 408 -20.58 -3.27 41.76
CA SER A 408 -20.86 -2.18 42.72
C SER A 408 -20.46 -0.82 42.15
N LEU A 409 -21.46 0.05 41.96
CA LEU A 409 -21.33 1.46 41.52
C LEU A 409 -20.54 2.34 42.51
N SER A 410 -20.26 1.87 43.73
CA SER A 410 -19.47 2.61 44.73
C SER A 410 -17.98 2.77 44.36
N LYS A 411 -17.45 1.98 43.42
CA LYS A 411 -16.06 2.10 42.94
C LYS A 411 -15.84 3.18 41.86
N TYR A 412 -16.91 3.69 41.23
CA TYR A 412 -16.80 4.64 40.10
C TYR A 412 -17.01 6.11 40.47
N LYS A 413 -17.45 6.43 41.70
CA LYS A 413 -17.80 7.80 42.12
C LYS A 413 -16.64 8.68 42.62
N LYS A 414 -15.36 8.30 42.42
CA LYS A 414 -14.21 9.03 42.98
C LYS A 414 -13.30 9.75 41.98
N GLN A 415 -13.69 9.93 40.72
CA GLN A 415 -12.83 10.55 39.70
C GLN A 415 -13.55 11.51 38.75
N GLY A 416 -14.36 12.42 39.30
CA GLY A 416 -14.94 13.49 38.49
C GLY A 416 -15.67 14.53 39.33
N GLU A 417 -14.92 15.36 40.05
CA GLU A 417 -15.42 16.62 40.63
C GLU A 417 -14.23 17.48 41.09
N VAL A 418 -13.71 18.33 40.20
CA VAL A 418 -13.24 19.69 40.52
C VAL A 418 -13.45 20.56 39.27
N SER A 419 -14.57 21.27 39.22
CA SER A 419 -14.69 22.54 38.52
C SER A 419 -15.76 23.35 39.24
N GLU A 420 -15.34 24.26 40.10
CA GLU A 420 -16.21 25.18 40.83
C GLU A 420 -16.80 26.23 39.88
N GLU A 421 -18.12 26.33 39.88
CA GLU A 421 -18.90 27.49 39.46
C GLU A 421 -18.80 28.59 40.53
N LYS A 422 -18.72 29.86 40.08
CA LYS A 422 -19.29 30.99 40.82
C LYS A 422 -20.16 31.81 39.90
N THR A 423 -21.46 31.61 40.01
CA THR A 423 -22.54 32.50 39.57
C THR A 423 -22.69 33.69 40.52
N GLY A 424 -22.93 34.87 39.97
CA GLY A 424 -23.47 36.04 40.67
C GLY A 424 -24.31 36.87 39.70
N ASN A 425 -25.62 36.92 39.95
CA ASN A 425 -26.66 37.59 39.16
C ASN A 425 -26.45 39.09 38.98
N LEU A 426 -26.97 39.64 37.88
CA LEU A 426 -27.71 40.92 37.89
C LEU A 426 -28.70 40.96 36.72
N GLU A 427 -29.92 41.37 37.05
CA GLU A 427 -31.15 41.28 36.27
C GLU A 427 -31.25 42.33 35.14
N SER A 428 -32.13 41.98 34.18
CA SER A 428 -33.03 42.84 33.39
C SER A 428 -32.47 44.08 32.70
N ASP A 429 -32.49 44.04 31.37
CA ASP A 429 -33.40 44.92 30.65
C ASP A 429 -33.80 44.35 29.28
N SER A 430 -35.11 44.36 29.06
CA SER A 430 -35.78 43.90 27.85
C SER A 430 -35.92 45.03 26.82
N LYS A 431 -35.88 44.62 25.54
CA LYS A 431 -36.43 45.26 24.32
C LYS A 431 -35.41 45.92 23.39
N ALA A 432 -35.16 45.26 22.27
CA ALA A 432 -35.66 45.67 20.95
C ALA A 432 -35.02 44.76 19.89
N GLY A 433 -35.86 44.11 19.08
CA GLY A 433 -35.41 43.19 18.05
C GLY A 433 -34.62 43.87 16.95
N VAL A 434 -33.65 43.14 16.39
CA VAL A 434 -33.30 43.19 14.97
C VAL A 434 -32.79 41.80 14.60
N GLU A 435 -33.46 41.18 13.63
CA GLU A 435 -32.89 40.07 12.87
C GLU A 435 -31.50 40.46 12.36
N LYS A 436 -30.44 39.83 12.88
CA LYS A 436 -29.16 39.80 12.19
C LYS A 436 -28.93 38.39 11.69
N GLY A 437 -29.43 38.12 10.49
CA GLY A 437 -28.70 37.22 9.59
C GLY A 437 -27.24 37.66 9.60
N LYS A 438 -26.31 36.72 9.76
CA LYS A 438 -24.88 36.99 9.62
C LYS A 438 -24.68 37.65 8.25
N LYS A 439 -24.54 38.99 8.22
CA LYS A 439 -23.97 39.68 7.07
C LYS A 439 -22.54 39.14 6.98
N PHE A 440 -22.22 38.47 5.89
CA PHE A 440 -20.84 38.33 5.45
C PHE A 440 -20.26 39.75 5.45
N ARG A 441 -19.17 39.97 6.20
CA ARG A 441 -18.46 41.25 6.14
C ARG A 441 -17.88 41.38 4.74
N LYS A 442 -17.86 42.60 4.19
CA LYS A 442 -17.21 42.85 2.89
C LYS A 442 -15.70 42.59 3.00
N GLY A 443 -15.03 42.21 1.92
CA GLY A 443 -13.61 41.87 1.96
C GLY A 443 -12.69 42.99 2.46
N SER A 444 -13.09 44.23 2.25
CA SER A 444 -12.40 45.40 2.78
C SER A 444 -12.57 45.58 4.30
N GLU A 445 -13.75 45.25 4.84
CA GLU A 445 -14.08 45.47 6.25
C GLU A 445 -13.36 44.51 7.21
N TRP A 446 -12.99 43.30 6.78
CA TRP A 446 -12.31 42.33 7.64
C TRP A 446 -10.79 42.58 7.77
N ARG A 447 -10.12 43.12 6.75
CA ARG A 447 -8.66 43.39 6.77
C ARG A 447 -8.25 44.38 7.87
N ILE A 448 -9.17 45.25 8.28
CA ILE A 448 -8.98 46.16 9.42
C ILE A 448 -9.21 45.46 10.76
N SER A 449 -10.09 44.45 10.80
CA SER A 449 -10.38 43.72 12.03
C SER A 449 -9.32 42.67 12.37
N GLU A 450 -8.62 42.12 11.36
CA GLU A 450 -7.55 41.14 11.54
C GLU A 450 -6.27 41.70 10.91
N TYR A 451 -5.43 42.35 11.71
CA TYR A 451 -4.34 43.21 11.25
C TYR A 451 -3.06 42.43 10.95
N ARG A 452 -2.96 41.15 11.37
CA ARG A 452 -1.76 40.33 11.19
C ARG A 452 -2.11 38.94 10.68
N GLY A 453 -1.37 38.47 9.68
CA GLY A 453 -1.43 37.11 9.18
C GLY A 453 -0.09 36.43 9.37
N LEU A 454 -0.10 35.14 9.71
CA LEU A 454 1.07 34.28 9.64
C LEU A 454 0.71 33.03 8.86
N GLY A 455 1.58 32.62 7.93
CA GLY A 455 1.33 31.43 7.15
C GLY A 455 2.57 30.68 6.70
N LEU A 456 2.28 29.51 6.15
CA LEU A 456 3.21 28.54 5.62
C LEU A 456 2.73 28.12 4.23
N GLY A 457 3.65 27.93 3.31
CA GLY A 457 3.34 27.50 1.97
C GLY A 457 4.49 26.80 1.27
N ILE A 458 4.26 26.55 -0.01
CA ILE A 458 5.25 26.05 -0.96
C ILE A 458 5.50 27.12 -2.03
N SER A 459 6.75 27.22 -2.46
CA SER A 459 7.20 28.06 -3.56
C SER A 459 7.68 27.16 -4.70
N LEU A 460 7.28 27.47 -5.93
CA LEU A 460 7.56 26.69 -7.14
C LEU A 460 8.31 27.59 -8.12
N ALA A 461 9.62 27.40 -8.25
CA ALA A 461 10.49 28.50 -8.69
C ALA A 461 11.88 28.07 -9.19
N GLY A 462 11.96 27.28 -10.26
CA GLY A 462 13.22 26.64 -10.71
C GLY A 462 13.76 25.58 -9.73
N LEU A 463 13.75 25.91 -8.43
CA LEU A 463 13.94 25.08 -7.25
C LEU A 463 12.71 25.24 -6.34
N ASN A 464 12.15 24.12 -5.86
CA ASN A 464 10.97 24.14 -4.99
C ASN A 464 11.35 24.41 -3.54
N GLY A 465 10.59 25.26 -2.86
CA GLY A 465 10.89 25.71 -1.50
C GLY A 465 9.70 25.63 -0.57
N ILE A 466 9.99 25.73 0.73
CA ILE A 466 8.99 26.06 1.74
C ILE A 466 9.08 27.55 2.00
N VAL A 467 7.93 28.21 2.04
CA VAL A 467 7.84 29.63 2.37
C VAL A 467 7.10 29.80 3.68
N THR A 468 7.65 30.62 4.57
CA THR A 468 6.90 31.22 5.67
C THR A 468 6.63 32.67 5.31
N PHE A 469 5.45 33.17 5.65
CA PHE A 469 5.11 34.54 5.36
C PHE A 469 4.33 35.18 6.49
N TYR A 470 4.48 36.49 6.59
CA TYR A 470 3.81 37.35 7.55
C TYR A 470 3.16 38.50 6.80
N ASP A 471 1.85 38.63 7.00
CA ASP A 471 1.02 39.64 6.37
C ASP A 471 0.66 40.70 7.40
N TYR A 472 0.77 41.97 7.00
CA TYR A 472 0.39 43.11 7.83
C TYR A 472 -0.57 44.00 7.04
N ASN A 473 -1.84 44.00 7.42
CA ASN A 473 -2.86 44.81 6.78
C ASN A 473 -2.73 46.26 7.27
N LEU A 474 -2.43 47.17 6.35
CA LEU A 474 -2.23 48.60 6.61
C LEU A 474 -3.53 49.39 6.53
N ASP A 475 -4.41 49.01 5.60
CA ASP A 475 -5.68 49.67 5.32
C ASP A 475 -6.67 48.67 4.68
N TYR A 476 -7.85 49.13 4.27
CA TYR A 476 -8.90 48.34 3.59
C TYR A 476 -8.37 47.52 2.40
N ASP A 477 -7.46 48.10 1.61
CA ASP A 477 -6.95 47.51 0.35
C ASP A 477 -5.43 47.40 0.30
N LEU A 478 -4.74 47.67 1.40
CA LEU A 478 -3.27 47.72 1.43
C LEU A 478 -2.71 46.71 2.43
N GLN A 479 -1.81 45.85 1.97
CA GLN A 479 -1.14 44.86 2.81
C GLN A 479 0.36 44.83 2.54
N LEU A 480 1.14 44.71 3.61
CA LEU A 480 2.57 44.45 3.53
C LEU A 480 2.81 42.96 3.77
N HIS A 481 3.33 42.29 2.75
CA HIS A 481 3.63 40.86 2.78
C HIS A 481 5.13 40.64 2.89
N TYR A 482 5.55 39.97 3.95
CA TYR A 482 6.92 39.53 4.15
C TYR A 482 7.01 38.03 3.95
N SER A 483 8.00 37.56 3.21
CA SER A 483 8.19 36.13 2.96
C SER A 483 9.63 35.71 3.13
N MET A 484 9.83 34.55 3.74
CA MET A 484 11.10 33.84 3.82
C MET A 484 10.95 32.48 3.15
N GLU A 485 11.67 32.27 2.06
CA GLU A 485 11.72 31.00 1.33
C GLU A 485 13.01 30.26 1.69
N LEU A 486 12.88 28.97 1.98
CA LEU A 486 13.98 28.04 2.16
C LEU A 486 13.86 26.90 1.15
N THR A 487 14.95 26.68 0.45
CA THR A 487 15.05 25.81 -0.73
C THR A 487 16.37 25.05 -0.56
N GLY A 488 16.39 23.73 -0.70
CA GLY A 488 17.59 22.90 -0.57
C GLY A 488 17.36 21.57 0.15
N PRO A 489 18.44 20.80 0.41
CA PRO A 489 18.42 19.64 1.30
C PRO A 489 17.74 19.90 2.65
N GLN A 490 17.79 21.13 3.15
CA GLN A 490 17.15 21.58 4.39
C GLN A 490 15.61 21.38 4.44
N VAL A 491 14.92 21.39 3.30
CA VAL A 491 13.46 21.19 3.22
C VAL A 491 13.06 19.87 2.57
N ASN A 492 14.04 19.06 2.14
CA ASN A 492 13.83 17.80 1.44
C ASN A 492 12.95 16.82 2.25
N SER A 493 13.17 16.71 3.55
CA SER A 493 12.38 15.83 4.42
C SER A 493 10.89 16.16 4.42
N ALA A 494 10.52 17.43 4.28
CA ALA A 494 9.13 17.86 4.21
C ALA A 494 8.51 17.52 2.84
N PHE A 495 9.24 17.72 1.73
CA PHE A 495 8.78 17.27 0.41
C PHE A 495 8.65 15.75 0.32
N LYS A 496 9.56 14.99 0.95
CA LYS A 496 9.48 13.53 1.10
C LYS A 496 8.25 13.12 1.91
N ALA A 497 8.01 13.76 3.06
CA ALA A 497 6.84 13.48 3.89
C ALA A 497 5.53 13.75 3.14
N LEU A 498 5.51 14.81 2.32
CA LEU A 498 4.38 15.14 1.46
C LEU A 498 4.32 14.25 0.22
N ARG A 499 5.28 13.36 -0.05
CA ARG A 499 5.33 12.54 -1.28
C ARG A 499 5.28 13.38 -2.56
N LEU A 500 5.90 14.56 -2.53
CA LEU A 500 6.04 15.48 -3.67
C LEU A 500 7.40 15.33 -4.37
N THR A 501 8.13 14.24 -4.10
CA THR A 501 9.48 14.03 -4.62
C THR A 501 9.50 13.29 -5.96
N GLU A 502 9.82 14.01 -7.02
CA GLU A 502 10.34 13.50 -8.30
C GLU A 502 11.83 13.79 -8.49
N GLU A 503 12.44 13.17 -9.51
CA GLU A 503 13.75 13.50 -10.07
C GLU A 503 13.89 15.00 -10.41
N SER A 504 12.77 15.65 -10.79
CA SER A 504 12.66 17.10 -11.05
C SER A 504 12.61 17.98 -9.79
N THR A 505 12.34 17.39 -8.62
CA THR A 505 12.22 18.08 -7.32
C THR A 505 13.37 17.75 -6.36
N GLU A 506 14.31 16.90 -6.80
CA GLU A 506 15.54 16.65 -6.05
C GLU A 506 16.41 17.91 -6.04
N MET A 507 16.28 18.61 -4.92
CA MET A 507 17.23 19.60 -4.45
C MET A 507 18.46 18.98 -3.77
N GLN A 508 18.58 17.66 -3.80
CA GLN A 508 19.84 17.00 -3.54
C GLN A 508 20.58 16.76 -4.85
N SER A 509 21.88 16.65 -4.65
CA SER A 509 22.93 16.15 -5.51
C SER A 509 22.53 15.44 -6.78
N ILE A 510 23.45 15.42 -7.74
CA ILE A 510 23.72 14.16 -8.42
C ILE A 510 23.96 13.16 -7.27
N ALA A 511 22.90 12.60 -6.68
CA ALA A 511 22.96 11.86 -5.45
C ALA A 511 23.51 10.52 -5.86
N ALA A 512 24.81 10.33 -5.64
CA ALA A 512 25.47 9.06 -5.83
C ALA A 512 25.01 8.38 -7.13
N SER A 513 25.30 9.02 -8.27
CA SER A 513 25.69 8.16 -9.40
C SER A 513 26.62 7.10 -8.81
N GLY A 514 26.48 5.83 -9.18
CA GLY A 514 27.36 4.77 -8.67
C GLY A 514 28.88 5.08 -8.82
N SER A 515 29.24 6.19 -9.49
CA SER A 515 30.55 6.85 -9.54
C SER A 515 30.99 7.68 -8.31
N GLY A 516 30.12 8.06 -7.37
CA GLY A 516 30.48 8.80 -6.14
C GLY A 516 30.46 10.34 -6.21
N ASN A 517 29.74 10.94 -7.17
CA ASN A 517 29.59 12.40 -7.29
C ASN A 517 28.49 12.95 -6.34
N THR A 518 28.58 14.21 -5.93
CA THR A 518 27.59 14.96 -5.14
C THR A 518 27.51 16.45 -5.55
N LEU A 519 26.32 17.06 -5.43
CA LEU A 519 26.02 18.47 -5.73
C LEU A 519 24.94 19.05 -4.78
N GLU A 520 25.30 19.84 -3.78
CA GLU A 520 24.30 20.49 -2.92
C GLU A 520 24.07 21.93 -3.35
N ILE A 521 22.81 22.30 -3.56
CA ILE A 521 22.41 23.70 -3.77
C ILE A 521 21.38 24.07 -2.71
N ASN A 522 21.69 25.10 -1.91
CA ASN A 522 20.74 25.72 -0.99
C ASN A 522 20.43 27.13 -1.46
N ARG A 523 19.18 27.55 -1.33
CA ARG A 523 18.74 28.92 -1.58
C ARG A 523 17.86 29.41 -0.44
N SER A 524 18.09 30.65 -0.05
CA SER A 524 17.27 31.40 0.90
C SER A 524 16.86 32.71 0.24
N ILE A 525 15.56 33.00 0.25
CA ILE A 525 15.04 34.26 -0.27
C ILE A 525 14.29 34.96 0.85
N ILE A 526 14.56 36.25 1.03
CA ILE A 526 13.78 37.12 1.92
C ILE A 526 13.23 38.24 1.05
N SER A 527 11.92 38.47 1.08
CA SER A 527 11.30 39.58 0.35
C SER A 527 10.21 40.27 1.14
N ALA A 528 9.98 41.53 0.77
CA ALA A 528 8.87 42.33 1.22
C ALA A 528 8.16 42.91 0.00
N THR A 529 6.85 42.74 -0.07
CA THR A 529 5.99 43.24 -1.15
C THR A 529 4.84 44.04 -0.58
N LEU A 530 4.60 45.21 -1.16
CA LEU A 530 3.40 45.99 -0.89
C LEU A 530 2.32 45.52 -1.88
N ARG A 531 1.17 45.07 -1.36
CA ARG A 531 0.05 44.52 -2.11
C ARG A 531 -1.15 45.47 -2.05
N TRP A 532 -1.74 45.71 -3.21
CA TRP A 532 -2.97 46.46 -3.42
C TRP A 532 -4.08 45.51 -3.86
N PHE A 533 -5.16 45.44 -3.07
CA PHE A 533 -6.32 44.62 -3.38
C PHE A 533 -7.26 45.34 -4.34
N VAL A 534 -7.86 44.57 -5.25
CA VAL A 534 -8.78 45.08 -6.27
C VAL A 534 -10.18 45.19 -5.69
N ASP A 535 -10.81 46.35 -5.88
CA ASP A 535 -12.18 46.62 -5.44
C ASP A 535 -13.20 45.64 -6.09
N GLU A 536 -14.20 45.22 -5.30
CA GLU A 536 -15.29 44.33 -5.70
C GLU A 536 -16.00 44.79 -6.99
N SER A 537 -16.12 46.10 -7.22
CA SER A 537 -16.85 46.72 -8.33
C SER A 537 -16.26 46.45 -9.71
N VAL A 538 -15.01 45.98 -9.80
CA VAL A 538 -14.27 45.85 -11.07
C VAL A 538 -14.49 44.48 -11.74
N LEU A 539 -14.84 43.42 -10.99
CA LEU A 539 -14.82 42.01 -11.48
C LEU A 539 -15.96 41.13 -10.93
N TRP A 540 -17.21 41.62 -10.99
CA TRP A 540 -18.43 40.79 -10.96
C TRP A 540 -18.51 39.78 -9.78
N GLY A 541 -18.03 40.17 -8.60
CA GLY A 541 -18.17 39.41 -7.36
C GLY A 541 -17.14 38.29 -7.11
N ILE A 542 -16.13 38.10 -7.98
CA ILE A 542 -15.00 37.16 -7.75
C ILE A 542 -13.74 37.92 -7.26
N SER A 543 -13.79 39.26 -7.23
CA SER A 543 -12.64 40.16 -7.01
C SER A 543 -12.07 40.17 -5.60
N ASP A 544 -12.80 39.73 -4.59
CA ASP A 544 -12.62 40.21 -3.21
C ASP A 544 -11.36 39.68 -2.47
N GLY A 545 -10.46 39.02 -3.20
CA GLY A 545 -9.14 38.58 -2.75
C GLY A 545 -8.03 38.84 -3.76
N PHE A 546 -8.33 39.35 -4.95
CA PHE A 546 -7.33 39.62 -5.96
C PHE A 546 -6.48 40.82 -5.59
N TYR A 547 -5.19 40.70 -5.81
CA TYR A 547 -4.25 41.79 -5.57
C TYR A 547 -3.14 41.79 -6.62
N TYR A 548 -2.55 42.96 -6.77
CA TYR A 548 -1.26 43.13 -7.41
C TYR A 548 -0.34 43.88 -6.46
N GLY A 549 0.96 43.75 -6.65
CA GLY A 549 1.94 44.19 -5.68
C GLY A 549 3.31 44.31 -6.29
N ALA A 550 4.16 45.05 -5.61
CA ALA A 550 5.54 45.25 -5.99
C ALA A 550 6.41 45.36 -4.75
N GLY A 551 7.67 44.95 -4.89
CA GLY A 551 8.60 44.99 -3.78
C GLY A 551 10.00 44.58 -4.19
N GLY A 552 10.75 44.16 -3.18
CA GLY A 552 12.13 43.72 -3.37
C GLY A 552 12.55 42.71 -2.31
N GLY A 553 13.72 42.14 -2.53
CA GLY A 553 14.26 41.15 -1.62
C GLY A 553 15.74 40.88 -1.81
N LEU A 554 16.22 39.97 -0.97
CA LEU A 554 17.57 39.44 -0.94
C LEU A 554 17.52 37.95 -1.26
N GLY A 555 18.23 37.55 -2.31
CA GLY A 555 18.45 36.15 -2.65
C GLY A 555 19.86 35.74 -2.23
N TYR A 556 19.98 34.60 -1.56
CA TYR A 556 21.26 33.98 -1.20
C TYR A 556 21.25 32.52 -1.61
N ALA A 557 22.27 32.08 -2.32
CA ALA A 557 22.43 30.69 -2.76
C ALA A 557 23.84 30.19 -2.47
N THR A 558 23.94 28.90 -2.18
CA THR A 558 25.22 28.19 -2.02
C THR A 558 25.22 26.98 -2.94
N LEU A 559 26.38 26.68 -3.52
CA LEU A 559 26.63 25.47 -4.28
C LEU A 559 27.85 24.77 -3.70
N LYS A 560 27.74 23.47 -3.45
CA LYS A 560 28.85 22.59 -3.09
C LYS A 560 28.85 21.40 -4.02
N TYR A 561 29.97 21.15 -4.66
CA TYR A 561 30.14 20.09 -5.62
C TYR A 561 31.35 19.23 -5.27
N HIS A 562 31.17 17.92 -5.33
CA HIS A 562 32.22 16.92 -5.26
C HIS A 562 32.02 15.95 -6.42
N GLY A 563 32.98 15.83 -7.33
CA GLY A 563 32.92 14.91 -8.47
C GLY A 563 34.16 14.05 -8.56
N LYS A 564 34.03 12.88 -9.17
CA LYS A 564 35.14 12.02 -9.57
C LYS A 564 35.10 11.83 -11.07
N ASP A 565 36.24 12.02 -11.71
CA ASP A 565 36.45 11.66 -13.11
C ASP A 565 37.43 10.49 -13.16
N THR A 566 36.97 9.36 -13.67
CA THR A 566 37.77 8.14 -13.81
C THR A 566 38.11 7.92 -15.27
N ALA A 567 39.35 8.17 -15.64
CA ALA A 567 39.89 7.80 -16.95
C ALA A 567 40.58 6.44 -16.83
N ALA A 568 40.11 5.46 -17.59
CA ALA A 568 40.75 4.15 -17.71
C ALA A 568 41.27 3.97 -19.14
N VAL A 569 42.57 3.73 -19.26
CA VAL A 569 43.22 3.42 -20.53
C VAL A 569 43.66 1.97 -20.49
N ALA A 570 43.14 1.18 -21.42
CA ALA A 570 43.59 -0.18 -21.65
C ALA A 570 44.39 -0.20 -22.95
N THR A 571 45.68 -0.48 -22.85
CA THR A 571 46.56 -0.59 -24.01
C THR A 571 46.99 -2.05 -24.16
N ILE A 572 46.75 -2.62 -25.35
CA ILE A 572 47.14 -3.97 -25.71
C ILE A 572 48.35 -3.88 -26.62
N SER A 573 49.49 -4.43 -26.20
CA SER A 573 50.70 -4.53 -27.02
C SER A 573 51.22 -5.97 -26.99
N GLY A 574 51.02 -6.70 -28.09
CA GLY A 574 51.33 -8.13 -28.17
C GLY A 574 50.46 -8.96 -27.22
N GLU A 575 51.10 -9.82 -26.40
CA GLU A 575 50.43 -10.67 -25.39
C GLU A 575 50.26 -9.99 -24.01
N LYS A 576 50.63 -8.71 -23.87
CA LYS A 576 50.48 -7.96 -22.61
C LYS A 576 49.36 -6.93 -22.71
N GLU A 577 48.37 -7.09 -21.84
CA GLU A 577 47.40 -6.05 -21.53
C GLU A 577 47.91 -5.22 -20.34
N THR A 578 47.98 -3.90 -20.54
CA THR A 578 48.23 -2.93 -19.47
C THR A 578 46.96 -2.11 -19.27
N TYR A 579 46.41 -2.18 -18.06
CA TYR A 579 45.26 -1.39 -17.62
C TYR A 579 45.76 -0.36 -16.63
N ASP A 580 45.57 0.91 -16.95
CA ASP A 580 45.85 2.02 -16.06
C ASP A 580 44.57 2.83 -15.85
N SER A 581 44.26 3.16 -14.60
CA SER A 581 43.07 3.94 -14.27
C SER A 581 43.40 5.03 -13.28
N ILE A 582 43.17 6.27 -13.69
CA ILE A 582 43.38 7.46 -12.88
C ILE A 582 42.00 8.00 -12.49
N ALA A 583 41.78 8.16 -11.18
CA ALA A 583 40.60 8.81 -10.64
C ALA A 583 41.02 10.19 -10.10
N THR A 584 40.49 11.26 -10.70
CA THR A 584 40.71 12.63 -10.26
C THR A 584 39.48 13.13 -9.53
N GLU A 585 39.66 13.65 -8.31
CA GLU A 585 38.58 14.25 -7.52
C GLU A 585 38.52 15.75 -7.77
N TYR A 586 37.32 16.26 -8.03
CA TYR A 586 37.00 17.66 -8.25
C TYR A 586 36.13 18.16 -7.11
N ASN A 587 36.50 19.31 -6.55
CA ASN A 587 35.72 19.98 -5.52
C ASN A 587 35.50 21.43 -5.93
N HIS A 588 34.26 21.90 -5.86
CA HIS A 588 33.95 23.30 -6.05
C HIS A 588 32.90 23.75 -5.04
N SER A 589 33.10 24.91 -4.44
CA SER A 589 32.13 25.52 -3.54
C SER A 589 32.04 26.99 -3.86
N THR A 590 30.82 27.48 -3.99
CA THR A 590 30.60 28.89 -4.29
C THR A 590 29.33 29.42 -3.65
N ILE A 591 29.21 30.74 -3.62
CA ILE A 591 28.06 31.47 -3.13
C ILE A 591 27.58 32.43 -4.23
N GLY A 592 26.26 32.64 -4.27
CA GLY A 592 25.63 33.66 -5.07
C GLY A 592 24.74 34.51 -4.17
N TYR A 593 24.75 35.82 -4.35
CA TYR A 593 23.83 36.71 -3.66
C TYR A 593 23.38 37.84 -4.58
N GLY A 594 22.20 38.37 -4.30
CA GLY A 594 21.69 39.48 -5.08
C GLY A 594 20.51 40.18 -4.44
N ILE A 595 20.31 41.42 -4.87
CA ILE A 595 19.12 42.22 -4.59
C ILE A 595 18.23 42.13 -5.82
N PHE A 596 16.95 41.83 -5.62
CA PHE A 596 16.00 41.69 -6.71
C PHE A 596 14.76 42.56 -6.48
N ALA A 597 14.15 42.98 -7.59
CA ALA A 597 12.79 43.51 -7.63
C ALA A 597 11.82 42.36 -7.92
N ILE A 598 10.63 42.45 -7.34
CA ILE A 598 9.58 41.44 -7.46
C ILE A 598 8.25 42.13 -7.74
N LEU A 599 7.51 41.60 -8.70
CA LEU A 599 6.08 41.87 -8.82
C LEU A 599 5.34 40.72 -8.15
N ASP A 600 4.17 40.98 -7.61
CA ASP A 600 3.35 39.99 -6.91
C ASP A 600 1.91 40.15 -7.37
N ALA A 601 1.36 39.15 -8.05
CA ALA A 601 -0.04 39.16 -8.46
C ALA A 601 -0.69 37.86 -8.05
N GLY A 602 -1.84 37.93 -7.39
CA GLY A 602 -2.41 36.75 -6.79
C GLY A 602 -3.82 36.92 -6.29
N TRP A 603 -4.27 35.88 -5.63
CA TRP A 603 -5.52 35.84 -4.91
C TRP A 603 -5.27 35.34 -3.48
N GLN A 604 -5.89 36.00 -2.51
CA GLN A 604 -5.84 35.64 -1.11
C GLN A 604 -7.25 35.53 -0.55
N GLY A 605 -7.53 34.43 0.15
CA GLY A 605 -8.77 34.23 0.87
C GLY A 605 -8.94 35.19 2.05
N GLN A 606 -10.13 35.12 2.64
CA GLN A 606 -10.62 36.04 3.65
C GLN A 606 -10.92 35.31 4.96
N GLU A 607 -10.85 36.05 6.08
CA GLU A 607 -11.30 35.69 7.44
C GLU A 607 -10.66 34.43 8.07
N ASN A 608 -10.13 34.56 9.28
CA ASN A 608 -9.60 33.48 10.15
C ASN A 608 -8.49 32.61 9.52
N TYR A 609 -8.83 31.74 8.58
CA TYR A 609 -7.93 30.84 7.86
C TYR A 609 -8.04 31.13 6.37
N TYR A 610 -6.94 31.56 5.76
CA TYR A 610 -6.92 31.91 4.35
C TYR A 610 -5.98 31.01 3.56
N PHE A 611 -6.37 30.79 2.31
CA PHE A 611 -5.51 30.23 1.28
C PHE A 611 -5.03 31.37 0.38
N GLN A 612 -3.77 31.32 -0.08
CA GLN A 612 -3.24 32.25 -1.06
C GLN A 612 -2.56 31.54 -2.22
N PHE A 613 -2.74 32.13 -3.40
CA PHE A 613 -2.03 31.79 -4.61
C PHE A 613 -1.43 33.07 -5.20
N SER A 614 -0.16 33.03 -5.57
CA SER A 614 0.56 34.20 -6.04
C SER A 614 1.56 33.82 -7.13
N LEU A 615 1.63 34.65 -8.17
CA LEU A 615 2.68 34.64 -9.17
C LEU A 615 3.62 35.82 -8.90
N GLN A 616 4.89 35.50 -8.73
CA GLN A 616 5.92 36.46 -8.33
C GLN A 616 7.10 36.48 -9.31
N PRO A 617 6.97 37.13 -10.48
CA PRO A 617 8.09 37.30 -11.38
C PRO A 617 9.11 38.26 -10.76
N SER A 618 10.39 37.88 -10.86
CA SER A 618 11.47 38.56 -10.17
C SER A 618 12.64 38.84 -11.12
N ILE A 619 13.29 39.98 -10.93
CA ILE A 619 14.47 40.38 -11.71
C ILE A 619 15.57 40.91 -10.77
N TYR A 620 16.80 40.47 -10.98
CA TYR A 620 17.94 41.00 -10.22
C TYR A 620 18.21 42.45 -10.61
N ILE A 621 18.37 43.29 -9.59
CA ILE A 621 18.93 44.64 -9.74
C ILE A 621 20.45 44.55 -9.65
N VAL A 622 20.94 43.76 -8.68
CA VAL A 622 22.36 43.46 -8.47
C VAL A 622 22.50 41.97 -8.20
N TYR A 623 23.43 41.32 -8.88
CA TYR A 623 23.74 39.90 -8.70
C TYR A 623 25.24 39.67 -8.77
N GLN A 624 25.76 38.85 -7.86
CA GLN A 624 27.15 38.42 -7.85
C GLN A 624 27.22 36.95 -7.44
N ASP A 625 27.99 36.15 -8.18
CA ASP A 625 28.38 34.80 -7.81
C ASP A 625 29.85 34.53 -8.08
N GLY A 626 30.37 33.46 -7.47
CA GLY A 626 31.71 32.97 -7.74
C GLY A 626 31.70 31.64 -8.49
N TYR A 627 30.69 31.38 -9.32
CA TYR A 627 30.59 30.11 -10.05
C TYR A 627 31.56 30.09 -11.21
N GLU A 628 32.44 29.10 -11.21
CA GLU A 628 33.45 28.94 -12.26
C GLU A 628 33.23 27.62 -12.97
N GLU A 629 32.76 27.66 -14.21
CA GLU A 629 32.37 26.46 -14.96
C GLU A 629 33.55 25.49 -15.21
N THR A 630 34.76 26.03 -15.37
CA THR A 630 36.01 25.26 -15.55
C THR A 630 36.40 24.41 -14.35
N SER A 631 35.88 24.72 -13.16
CA SER A 631 36.11 23.96 -11.93
C SER A 631 35.36 22.62 -11.90
N ILE A 632 34.43 22.41 -12.85
CA ILE A 632 33.63 21.20 -12.99
C ILE A 632 34.11 20.41 -14.23
N PRO A 633 34.36 19.10 -14.11
CA PRO A 633 34.80 18.27 -15.24
C PRO A 633 33.69 18.08 -16.29
N GLU A 634 34.07 17.89 -17.55
CA GLU A 634 33.11 17.70 -18.66
C GLU A 634 32.52 16.29 -18.72
N ASN A 635 33.16 15.29 -18.10
CA ASN A 635 32.96 13.89 -18.44
C ASN A 635 32.10 13.08 -17.42
N PRO A 636 31.15 12.26 -17.88
CA PRO A 636 30.20 12.61 -18.92
C PRO A 636 29.13 13.56 -18.31
N ASN A 637 29.02 14.76 -18.88
CA ASN A 637 27.98 15.76 -18.62
C ASN A 637 27.92 16.35 -17.20
N GLN A 638 28.94 16.16 -16.35
CA GLN A 638 28.97 16.70 -14.98
C GLN A 638 28.86 18.24 -15.00
N ARG A 639 29.66 18.91 -15.84
CA ARG A 639 29.62 20.37 -16.04
C ARG A 639 28.25 20.88 -16.48
N SER A 640 27.68 20.30 -17.53
CA SER A 640 26.38 20.74 -18.06
C SER A 640 25.27 20.61 -17.00
N ALA A 641 25.26 19.51 -16.24
CA ALA A 641 24.27 19.29 -15.19
C ALA A 641 24.42 20.27 -14.02
N VAL A 642 25.65 20.54 -13.57
CA VAL A 642 25.93 21.52 -12.51
C VAL A 642 25.56 22.93 -12.98
N THR A 643 25.94 23.32 -14.19
CA THR A 643 25.64 24.64 -14.77
C THR A 643 24.14 24.86 -14.94
N ASP A 644 23.38 23.88 -15.46
CA ASP A 644 21.92 23.98 -15.59
C ASP A 644 21.25 24.17 -14.22
N ARG A 645 21.61 23.35 -13.22
CA ARG A 645 21.04 23.44 -11.88
C ARG A 645 21.41 24.74 -11.17
N TRP A 646 22.64 25.22 -11.33
CA TRP A 646 23.04 26.52 -10.80
C TRP A 646 22.26 27.64 -11.47
N THR A 647 22.05 27.58 -12.79
CA THR A 647 21.25 28.57 -13.53
C THR A 647 19.81 28.61 -13.05
N LYS A 648 19.17 27.45 -12.80
CA LYS A 648 17.84 27.38 -12.18
C LYS A 648 17.80 27.96 -10.77
N ALA A 649 18.89 27.83 -10.01
CA ALA A 649 18.98 28.46 -8.68
C ALA A 649 18.96 29.99 -8.74
N LYS A 650 19.46 30.58 -9.84
CA LYS A 650 19.43 32.03 -10.10
C LYS A 650 18.04 32.53 -10.47
N ASP A 651 17.17 31.68 -11.01
CA ASP A 651 15.81 32.11 -11.32
C ASP A 651 15.01 32.26 -10.02
N LEU A 652 14.62 33.50 -9.72
CA LEU A 652 13.85 33.86 -8.53
C LEU A 652 12.34 33.97 -8.83
N THR A 653 11.93 33.80 -10.08
CA THR A 653 10.52 33.80 -10.47
C THR A 653 9.83 32.62 -9.87
N ARG A 654 8.71 32.86 -9.20
CA ARG A 654 8.05 31.83 -8.41
C ARG A 654 6.53 31.88 -8.43
N VAL A 655 5.94 30.72 -8.22
CA VAL A 655 4.53 30.57 -7.86
C VAL A 655 4.46 30.16 -6.39
N LEU A 656 3.73 30.93 -5.60
CA LEU A 656 3.51 30.69 -4.18
C LEU A 656 2.10 30.14 -3.96
N LEU A 657 2.03 29.06 -3.19
CA LEU A 657 0.78 28.45 -2.70
C LEU A 657 0.89 28.34 -1.18
N GLY A 658 0.01 28.98 -0.42
CA GLY A 658 0.15 29.04 1.03
C GLY A 658 -1.17 29.04 1.79
N PHE A 659 -1.11 28.63 3.05
CA PHE A 659 -2.19 28.77 4.01
C PHE A 659 -1.72 29.62 5.18
N GLY A 660 -2.58 30.50 5.66
CA GLY A 660 -2.29 31.37 6.78
C GLY A 660 -3.45 31.51 7.74
N ILE A 661 -3.15 32.07 8.89
CA ILE A 661 -4.10 32.41 9.94
C ILE A 661 -3.99 33.89 10.22
N PHE A 662 -5.13 34.57 10.21
CA PHE A 662 -5.26 35.97 10.62
C PHE A 662 -5.59 36.09 12.11
N PHE A 663 -5.04 37.09 12.80
CA PHE A 663 -5.24 37.32 14.24
C PHE A 663 -5.13 38.79 14.65
#